data_AF-A0A7W1HYC2-F1
#
_entry.id   AF-A0A7W1HYC2-F1
#
_cell.length_a   1.000
_cell.length_b   1.000
_cell.length_c   1.000
_cell.angle_alpha   90.00
_cell.angle_beta   90.00
_cell.angle_gamma   90.00
#
_symmetry.space_group_name_H-M   'P 1'
#
loop_
_entity.id
_entity.type
_entity.pdbx_description
1 polymer ?
#
loop_
_entity_poly.entity_id
_entity_poly.type
_entity_poly.pdbx_seq_one_letter_code
_entity_poly.pdbx_strand_id
1 'polypeptide(L)'
;MVEGVDLVHATVGRVRVRLPGWSGRGQRGLEARLRRVWGVLAARANPLTGNALIRFDPTVTDEGVVLASVRGLQPELDGVPEDGPEPPPVQYERRVRDGRGLVGRARIAVRGLDRDPRVARHAVERIEARPGVARASASPLTGRVLVEFAEDEVALEDLVAEVSDLELPASPDEDRPAHPLDPGRARQSATRAAGAGLGLGLLAARRLAGRAGPPVGGALPVVTAGVVGILQGFPVLRDGLRRLLDRDTADLIFSAAGIATQVLSGSPLGLALGGAEALFLLTEVRARRAAWRRYEQETENAAPSRPGAMIRLEAGEKTPLAAEVIEGTGTATGRDSLPAPVAPGVVVSAGARLHGGPFVLEVRGGDTFVAEPRTAPGAPSLYDRYLRTVGPAALAYAAATALLTRSLSRTFKSLLLVNPRAAIMGAEAADSGASARVLRSGVTVVGTRPERGVRLPGVLLIDSPRVLTEGLEVGVVLPLDEAWDASAVLKRAAGISSAADSPWGDVFRATSASTGAAPATDGTFDGEAATAWVEGLRYSLRPVSNRDPVPAAARLRNRGDYLLMLRGGRDERPLGILALRPRLAPGVANVVRACQRHGVEIGLLAVGDPVAARSVARRAEVPLIAGGNAVDVVRGKQEGGALVAFVSDNADAAAAFAACDLAIGLTDGRGHLPARADLLAPDLGAVVAIIEAGARRETAARDAVALSAVANGVGAVWGLRGKPGVESA
;
A
#
# COMPACT_ATOMS: atom_id res chain seq x y z
N MET A 1 -39.51 30.42 27.06
CA MET A 1 -39.91 29.00 27.05
C MET A 1 -38.85 28.26 26.28
N VAL A 2 -38.03 27.46 26.97
CA VAL A 2 -37.04 26.59 26.32
C VAL A 2 -37.81 25.39 25.78
N GLU A 3 -37.74 25.12 24.47
CA GLU A 3 -38.32 23.91 23.89
C GLU A 3 -37.69 22.68 24.57
N GLY A 4 -38.50 21.86 25.22
CA GLY A 4 -38.05 20.64 25.91
C GLY A 4 -37.81 19.49 24.93
N VAL A 5 -37.08 18.46 25.35
CA VAL A 5 -36.94 17.23 24.57
C VAL A 5 -38.31 16.63 24.21
N ASP A 6 -38.57 16.54 22.91
CA ASP A 6 -39.81 16.05 22.34
C ASP A 6 -39.67 14.60 21.88
N LEU A 7 -40.67 13.79 22.20
CA LEU A 7 -40.78 12.43 21.68
C LEU A 7 -41.25 12.50 20.22
N VAL A 8 -40.44 11.94 19.31
CA VAL A 8 -40.80 11.84 17.89
C VAL A 8 -41.55 10.54 17.60
N HIS A 9 -41.07 9.43 18.16
CA HIS A 9 -41.68 8.11 17.94
C HIS A 9 -41.20 7.12 18.99
N ALA A 10 -42.07 6.20 19.41
CA ALA A 10 -41.70 5.11 20.30
C ALA A 10 -42.36 3.79 19.97
N THR A 11 -41.59 2.74 20.26
CA THR A 11 -41.92 1.33 20.11
C THR A 11 -41.30 0.57 21.28
N VAL A 12 -41.78 -0.63 21.57
CA VAL A 12 -41.24 -1.45 22.67
C VAL A 12 -39.71 -1.59 22.54
N GLY A 13 -38.97 -1.14 23.56
CA GLY A 13 -37.50 -1.15 23.62
C GLY A 13 -36.78 -0.12 22.74
N ARG A 14 -37.49 0.84 22.13
CA ARG A 14 -36.90 1.86 21.26
C ARG A 14 -37.68 3.17 21.23
N VAL A 15 -36.97 4.26 21.51
CA VAL A 15 -37.50 5.63 21.56
C VAL A 15 -36.68 6.55 20.65
N ARG A 16 -37.35 7.43 19.91
CA ARG A 16 -36.74 8.49 19.11
C ARG A 16 -37.13 9.82 19.69
N VAL A 17 -36.14 10.61 20.09
CA VAL A 17 -36.31 11.93 20.69
C VAL A 17 -35.71 13.01 19.80
N ARG A 18 -36.30 14.20 19.83
CA ARG A 18 -35.74 15.42 19.25
C ARG A 18 -35.06 16.19 20.38
N LEU A 19 -33.85 16.68 20.13
CA LEU A 19 -33.03 17.41 21.08
C LEU A 19 -32.95 18.88 20.64
N PRO A 20 -33.98 19.71 20.92
CA PRO A 20 -33.94 21.14 20.61
C PRO A 20 -32.83 21.81 21.43
N GLY A 21 -31.93 22.51 20.73
CA GLY A 21 -30.76 23.19 21.32
C GLY A 21 -29.41 22.52 21.02
N TRP A 22 -29.38 21.25 20.62
CA TRP A 22 -28.12 20.60 20.26
C TRP A 22 -27.61 21.06 18.89
N SER A 23 -26.42 21.68 18.87
CA SER A 23 -25.77 22.22 17.66
C SER A 23 -25.24 21.16 16.68
N GLY A 24 -25.35 19.87 17.03
CA GLY A 24 -24.76 18.77 16.27
C GLY A 24 -23.29 18.48 16.60
N ARG A 25 -22.63 19.33 17.40
CA ARG A 25 -21.24 19.12 17.87
C ARG A 25 -21.22 18.21 19.10
N GLY A 26 -20.14 17.45 19.30
CA GLY A 26 -20.00 16.57 20.47
C GLY A 26 -20.92 15.34 20.40
N GLN A 27 -21.22 14.83 19.20
CA GLN A 27 -22.16 13.73 18.98
C GLN A 27 -21.77 12.49 19.79
N ARG A 28 -20.47 12.17 19.86
CA ARG A 28 -20.00 10.97 20.55
C ARG A 28 -20.09 11.14 22.06
N GLY A 29 -19.76 12.33 22.57
CA GLY A 29 -19.98 12.69 23.97
C GLY A 29 -21.45 12.56 24.38
N LEU A 30 -22.36 13.03 23.53
CA LEU A 30 -23.81 12.91 23.73
C LEU A 30 -24.28 11.45 23.74
N GLU A 31 -23.89 10.65 22.74
CA GLU A 31 -24.26 9.23 22.68
C GLU A 31 -23.72 8.44 23.89
N ALA A 32 -22.50 8.73 24.34
CA ALA A 32 -21.91 8.10 25.51
C ALA A 32 -22.68 8.46 26.79
N ARG A 33 -23.09 9.72 26.97
CA ARG A 33 -23.93 10.14 28.11
C ARG A 33 -25.30 9.48 28.07
N LEU A 34 -25.92 9.38 26.90
CA LEU A 34 -27.20 8.71 26.72
C LEU A 34 -27.12 7.20 27.04
N ARG A 35 -26.00 6.54 26.75
CA ARG A 35 -25.76 5.14 27.12
C ARG A 35 -25.56 4.93 28.63
N ARG A 36 -25.21 5.97 29.40
CA ARG A 36 -25.11 5.89 30.86
C ARG A 36 -26.48 5.93 31.55
N VAL A 37 -27.54 6.26 30.81
CA VAL A 37 -28.91 6.19 31.34
C VAL A 37 -29.23 4.73 31.63
N TRP A 38 -29.70 4.47 32.84
CA TRP A 38 -29.99 3.11 33.30
C TRP A 38 -31.03 2.42 32.42
N GLY A 39 -30.72 1.21 31.96
CA GLY A 39 -31.55 0.43 31.04
C GLY A 39 -31.36 0.77 29.55
N VAL A 40 -30.54 1.75 29.17
CA VAL A 40 -30.22 2.03 27.77
C VAL A 40 -29.16 1.06 27.23
N LEU A 41 -29.50 0.34 26.17
CA LEU A 41 -28.62 -0.61 25.49
C LEU A 41 -27.78 0.07 24.39
N ALA A 42 -28.35 1.06 23.71
CA ALA A 42 -27.65 1.80 22.67
C ALA A 42 -28.28 3.18 22.46
N ALA A 43 -27.46 4.18 22.14
CA ALA A 43 -27.93 5.50 21.75
C ALA A 43 -27.18 5.98 20.51
N ARG A 44 -27.91 6.56 19.55
CA ARG A 44 -27.37 7.11 18.31
C ARG A 44 -27.99 8.46 18.01
N ALA A 45 -27.19 9.51 17.94
CA ALA A 45 -27.65 10.85 17.62
C ALA A 45 -27.42 11.16 16.13
N ASN A 46 -28.27 11.99 15.54
CA ASN A 46 -28.14 12.42 14.15
C ASN A 46 -28.06 13.95 14.10
N PRO A 47 -26.87 14.52 13.84
CA PRO A 47 -26.64 15.96 13.90
C PRO A 47 -27.40 16.72 12.81
N LEU A 48 -27.66 16.10 11.65
CA LEU A 48 -28.42 16.71 10.55
C LEU A 48 -29.90 16.89 10.87
N THR A 49 -30.45 16.01 11.72
CA THR A 49 -31.88 16.01 12.03
C THR A 49 -32.20 16.44 13.45
N GLY A 50 -31.19 16.68 14.28
CA GLY A 50 -31.34 17.00 15.71
C GLY A 50 -32.04 15.91 16.53
N ASN A 51 -32.05 14.66 16.04
CA ASN A 51 -32.76 13.56 16.70
C ASN A 51 -31.78 12.54 17.29
N ALA A 52 -32.13 11.97 18.44
CA ALA A 52 -31.45 10.80 18.98
C ALA A 52 -32.39 9.59 18.99
N LEU A 53 -31.84 8.44 18.60
CA LEU A 53 -32.49 7.14 18.69
C LEU A 53 -31.88 6.36 19.84
N ILE A 54 -32.72 5.96 20.79
CA ILE A 54 -32.33 5.27 22.01
C ILE A 54 -33.00 3.90 22.00
N ARG A 55 -32.21 2.84 22.16
CA ARG A 55 -32.66 1.47 22.40
C ARG A 55 -32.47 1.16 23.87
N PHE A 56 -33.49 0.63 24.52
CA PHE A 56 -33.47 0.31 25.93
C PHE A 56 -34.05 -1.08 26.17
N ASP A 57 -33.70 -1.69 27.29
CA ASP A 57 -34.26 -2.98 27.71
C ASP A 57 -35.65 -2.76 28.36
N PRO A 58 -36.75 -3.20 27.72
CA PRO A 58 -38.10 -3.00 28.24
C PRO A 58 -38.39 -3.80 29.51
N THR A 59 -37.52 -4.75 29.89
CA THR A 59 -37.65 -5.50 31.15
C THR A 59 -37.05 -4.75 32.34
N VAL A 60 -36.21 -3.75 32.08
CA VAL A 60 -35.45 -3.00 33.09
C VAL A 60 -35.92 -1.55 33.17
N THR A 61 -36.28 -0.93 32.05
CA THR A 61 -36.74 0.47 32.00
C THR A 61 -37.85 0.68 30.99
N ASP A 62 -38.58 1.79 31.10
CA ASP A 62 -39.64 2.17 30.16
C ASP A 62 -39.31 3.49 29.43
N GLU A 63 -40.08 3.78 28.38
CA GLU A 63 -39.92 4.97 27.57
C GLU A 63 -40.00 6.27 28.38
N GLY A 64 -40.89 6.35 29.36
CA GLY A 64 -41.11 7.54 30.18
C GLY A 64 -39.89 7.84 31.04
N VAL A 65 -39.29 6.81 31.63
CA VAL A 65 -38.05 6.91 32.43
C VAL A 65 -36.86 7.31 31.56
N VAL A 66 -36.74 6.75 30.36
CA VAL A 66 -35.70 7.13 29.39
C VAL A 66 -35.89 8.60 28.98
N LEU A 67 -37.10 9.03 28.63
CA LEU A 67 -37.38 10.40 28.21
C LEU A 67 -37.13 11.41 29.33
N ALA A 68 -37.51 11.10 30.57
CA ALA A 68 -37.24 11.92 31.74
C ALA A 68 -35.74 12.07 32.01
N SER A 69 -34.98 10.98 31.87
CA SER A 69 -33.52 10.97 32.03
C SER A 69 -32.83 11.81 30.95
N VAL A 70 -33.32 11.75 29.70
CA VAL A 70 -32.81 12.57 28.59
C VAL A 70 -33.12 14.05 28.79
N ARG A 71 -34.30 14.39 29.32
CA ARG A 71 -34.65 15.78 29.70
C ARG A 71 -33.74 16.31 30.82
N GLY A 72 -33.37 15.47 31.77
CA GLY A 72 -32.42 15.82 32.84
C GLY A 72 -31.01 16.15 32.33
N LEU A 73 -30.61 15.63 31.16
CA LEU A 73 -29.32 15.90 30.53
C LEU A 73 -29.30 17.20 29.70
N GLN A 74 -30.46 17.84 29.48
CA GLN A 74 -30.63 19.00 28.59
C GLN A 74 -29.80 20.25 28.99
N PRO A 75 -29.63 20.61 30.28
CA PRO A 75 -28.81 21.76 30.70
C PRO A 75 -27.29 21.60 30.44
N GLU A 76 -26.82 20.37 30.20
CA GLU A 76 -25.39 20.06 30.00
C GLU A 76 -25.02 19.83 28.52
N LEU A 77 -25.96 20.05 27.59
CA LEU A 77 -25.78 19.84 26.15
C LEU A 77 -24.99 20.96 25.45
N ASP A 78 -24.99 22.18 26.03
CA ASP A 78 -24.26 23.34 25.48
C ASP A 78 -22.76 23.35 25.85
N GLY A 79 -22.35 22.50 26.80
CA GLY A 79 -20.98 22.39 27.30
C GLY A 79 -20.25 21.10 26.91
N VAL A 80 -20.73 20.36 25.91
CA VAL A 80 -20.04 19.15 25.43
C VAL A 80 -18.71 19.58 24.79
N PRO A 81 -17.54 19.15 25.30
CA PRO A 81 -16.25 19.42 24.66
C PRO A 81 -16.28 18.94 23.21
N GLU A 82 -15.49 19.56 22.33
CA GLU A 82 -15.31 19.01 20.98
C GLU A 82 -15.02 17.50 21.07
N ASP A 83 -15.68 16.72 20.22
CA ASP A 83 -15.48 15.27 20.21
C ASP A 83 -13.97 15.03 20.16
N GLY A 84 -13.44 14.23 21.09
CA GLY A 84 -12.07 13.76 21.03
C GLY A 84 -11.76 13.11 19.67
N PRO A 85 -10.48 12.79 19.38
CA PRO A 85 -10.11 12.15 18.13
C PRO A 85 -11.09 11.00 17.79
N GLU A 86 -11.51 10.90 16.54
CA GLU A 86 -12.42 9.83 16.10
C GLU A 86 -11.98 8.48 16.66
N PRO A 87 -12.87 7.56 17.07
CA PRO A 87 -12.43 6.23 17.46
C PRO A 87 -11.80 5.54 16.24
N PRO A 88 -10.75 4.72 16.40
CA PRO A 88 -10.07 4.12 15.28
C PRO A 88 -11.04 3.28 14.42
N PRO A 89 -11.01 3.40 13.07
CA PRO A 89 -11.94 2.70 12.21
C PRO A 89 -11.72 1.20 12.32
N VAL A 90 -12.80 0.47 12.58
CA VAL A 90 -12.78 -0.99 12.73
C VAL A 90 -13.36 -1.66 11.50
N GLN A 91 -12.62 -2.63 10.97
CA GLN A 91 -13.14 -3.54 9.96
C GLN A 91 -13.37 -4.92 10.57
N TYR A 92 -14.64 -5.30 10.68
CA TYR A 92 -15.04 -6.63 11.12
C TYR A 92 -15.03 -7.59 9.94
N GLU A 93 -14.33 -8.73 10.04
CA GLU A 93 -14.11 -9.62 8.91
C GLU A 93 -14.89 -10.93 8.95
N ARG A 94 -15.03 -11.56 10.12
CA ARG A 94 -15.66 -12.89 10.21
C ARG A 94 -16.19 -13.20 11.60
N ARG A 95 -17.37 -13.82 11.63
CA ARG A 95 -17.86 -14.63 12.76
C ARG A 95 -17.62 -16.09 12.40
N VAL A 96 -16.79 -16.77 13.18
CA VAL A 96 -16.66 -18.23 13.11
C VAL A 96 -17.20 -18.80 14.40
N ARG A 97 -18.14 -19.73 14.28
CA ARG A 97 -18.59 -20.50 15.44
C ARG A 97 -17.59 -21.63 15.63
N ASP A 98 -16.78 -21.52 16.67
CA ASP A 98 -15.94 -22.62 17.12
C ASP A 98 -16.67 -23.35 18.26
N GLY A 99 -16.33 -24.60 18.55
CA GLY A 99 -16.98 -25.44 19.58
C GLY A 99 -16.98 -24.85 21.00
N ARG A 100 -16.36 -23.68 21.20
CA ARG A 100 -16.27 -22.91 22.45
C ARG A 100 -17.06 -21.59 22.46
N GLY A 101 -17.59 -21.12 21.32
CA GLY A 101 -18.28 -19.81 21.26
C GLY A 101 -18.23 -19.13 19.89
N LEU A 102 -18.66 -17.86 19.84
CA LEU A 102 -18.53 -17.00 18.66
C LEU A 102 -17.16 -16.30 18.68
N VAL A 103 -16.26 -16.70 17.78
CA VAL A 103 -14.99 -16.00 17.60
C VAL A 103 -15.18 -14.89 16.56
N GLY A 104 -14.92 -13.67 17.00
CA GLY A 104 -14.86 -12.47 16.17
C GLY A 104 -13.44 -12.19 15.70
N ARG A 105 -13.31 -11.77 14.44
CA ARG A 105 -12.05 -11.27 13.86
C ARG A 105 -12.22 -9.84 13.39
N ALA A 106 -11.43 -8.91 13.94
CA ALA A 106 -11.51 -7.49 13.62
C ALA A 106 -10.13 -6.87 13.37
N ARG A 107 -10.06 -5.90 12.44
CA ARG A 107 -8.88 -5.06 12.18
C ARG A 107 -9.14 -3.64 12.68
N ILE A 108 -8.39 -3.23 13.69
CA ILE A 108 -8.45 -1.89 14.30
C ILE A 108 -7.33 -1.06 13.69
N ALA A 109 -7.63 0.07 13.04
CA ALA A 109 -6.58 0.97 12.55
C ALA A 109 -5.89 1.69 13.72
N VAL A 110 -4.58 1.84 13.66
CA VAL A 110 -3.79 2.47 14.74
C VAL A 110 -2.86 3.48 14.12
N ARG A 111 -3.09 4.76 14.44
CA ARG A 111 -2.23 5.83 13.92
C ARG A 111 -0.82 5.71 14.48
N GLY A 112 0.18 5.76 13.60
CA GLY A 112 1.59 5.72 13.97
C GLY A 112 2.22 4.34 14.06
N LEU A 113 1.44 3.26 13.87
CA LEU A 113 1.95 1.88 13.90
C LEU A 113 3.00 1.61 12.82
N ASP A 114 2.93 2.30 11.69
CA ASP A 114 3.92 2.26 10.60
C ASP A 114 5.19 3.08 10.85
N ARG A 115 5.19 3.95 11.87
CA ARG A 115 6.25 4.93 12.17
C ARG A 115 7.03 4.63 13.45
N ASP A 116 6.36 4.02 14.42
CA ASP A 116 6.95 3.67 15.71
C ASP A 116 6.74 2.17 16.03
N PRO A 117 7.81 1.36 15.96
CA PRO A 117 7.73 -0.06 16.32
C PRO A 117 7.31 -0.33 17.78
N ARG A 118 7.47 0.65 18.68
CA ARG A 118 7.01 0.55 20.06
C ARG A 118 5.50 0.59 20.13
N VAL A 119 4.83 1.42 19.33
CA VAL A 119 3.36 1.47 19.28
C VAL A 119 2.79 0.10 18.88
N ALA A 120 3.39 -0.54 17.87
CA ALA A 120 3.00 -1.89 17.45
C ALA A 120 3.13 -2.91 18.60
N ARG A 121 4.24 -2.87 19.34
CA ARG A 121 4.49 -3.75 20.49
C ARG A 121 3.47 -3.52 21.62
N HIS A 122 3.32 -2.28 22.08
CA HIS A 122 2.41 -1.94 23.18
C HIS A 122 0.95 -2.24 22.82
N ALA A 123 0.53 -1.99 21.57
CA ALA A 123 -0.83 -2.30 21.13
C ALA A 123 -1.12 -3.80 21.17
N VAL A 124 -0.20 -4.65 20.71
CA VAL A 124 -0.35 -6.11 20.78
C VAL A 124 -0.34 -6.59 22.23
N GLU A 125 0.64 -6.20 23.03
CA GLU A 125 0.75 -6.62 24.44
C GLU A 125 -0.49 -6.24 25.25
N ARG A 126 -1.02 -5.03 25.05
CA ARG A 126 -2.19 -4.53 25.78
C ARG A 126 -3.49 -5.22 25.37
N ILE A 127 -3.63 -5.57 24.09
CA ILE A 127 -4.79 -6.32 23.58
C ILE A 127 -4.72 -7.79 24.01
N GLU A 128 -3.56 -8.45 23.91
CA GLU A 128 -3.40 -9.86 24.30
C GLU A 128 -3.51 -10.08 25.81
N ALA A 129 -3.23 -9.06 26.63
CA ALA A 129 -3.43 -9.12 28.07
C ALA A 129 -4.92 -9.20 28.47
N ARG A 130 -5.87 -8.96 27.54
CA ARG A 130 -7.30 -9.03 27.83
C ARG A 130 -7.81 -10.49 27.80
N PRO A 131 -8.48 -10.96 28.87
CA PRO A 131 -9.20 -12.23 28.83
C PRO A 131 -10.18 -12.24 27.66
N GLY A 132 -10.32 -13.35 26.94
CA GLY A 132 -11.19 -13.45 25.76
C GLY A 132 -10.53 -13.08 24.43
N VAL A 133 -9.30 -12.52 24.43
CA VAL A 133 -8.51 -12.36 23.21
C VAL A 133 -7.66 -13.62 22.98
N ALA A 134 -7.82 -14.24 21.82
CA ALA A 134 -7.05 -15.43 21.43
C ALA A 134 -5.70 -15.07 20.80
N ARG A 135 -5.67 -14.01 19.99
CA ARG A 135 -4.47 -13.57 19.26
C ARG A 135 -4.58 -12.10 18.85
N ALA A 136 -3.47 -11.36 18.94
CA ALA A 136 -3.34 -10.07 18.27
C ALA A 136 -2.08 -10.01 17.39
N SER A 137 -2.14 -9.23 16.31
CA SER A 137 -1.01 -9.04 15.40
C SER A 137 -1.04 -7.65 14.78
N ALA A 138 0.08 -6.93 14.88
CA ALA A 138 0.26 -5.62 14.29
C ALA A 138 0.83 -5.71 12.86
N SER A 139 0.27 -4.93 11.94
CA SER A 139 0.72 -4.86 10.55
C SER A 139 1.14 -3.42 10.19
N PRO A 140 2.45 -3.09 10.22
CA PRO A 140 2.96 -1.79 9.77
C PRO A 140 2.59 -1.48 8.31
N LEU A 141 2.47 -2.51 7.48
CA LEU A 141 2.05 -2.40 6.08
C LEU A 141 0.66 -1.75 5.93
N THR A 142 -0.28 -2.09 6.82
CA THR A 142 -1.66 -1.59 6.78
C THR A 142 -1.97 -0.52 7.82
N GLY A 143 -1.08 -0.32 8.79
CA GLY A 143 -1.32 0.52 9.96
C GLY A 143 -2.47 -0.01 10.83
N ARG A 144 -2.64 -1.34 10.91
CA ARG A 144 -3.74 -1.96 11.66
C ARG A 144 -3.27 -3.08 12.59
N VAL A 145 -4.01 -3.28 13.67
CA VAL A 145 -3.90 -4.46 14.52
C VAL A 145 -5.07 -5.39 14.21
N LEU A 146 -4.72 -6.62 13.84
CA LEU A 146 -5.66 -7.72 13.71
C LEU A 146 -5.86 -8.34 15.09
N VAL A 147 -7.11 -8.54 15.48
CA VAL A 147 -7.49 -9.17 16.74
C VAL A 147 -8.48 -10.30 16.49
N GLU A 148 -8.23 -11.45 17.11
CA GLU A 148 -9.13 -12.59 17.19
C GLU A 148 -9.58 -12.73 18.65
N PHE A 149 -10.88 -12.63 18.90
CA PHE A 149 -11.44 -12.55 20.25
C PHE A 149 -12.79 -13.29 20.35
N ALA A 150 -13.12 -13.76 21.54
CA ALA A 150 -14.41 -14.34 21.88
C ALA A 150 -15.43 -13.22 22.09
N GLU A 151 -16.45 -13.13 21.21
CA GLU A 151 -17.45 -12.05 21.24
C GLU A 151 -18.30 -12.05 22.51
N ASP A 152 -18.38 -13.18 23.20
CA ASP A 152 -19.12 -13.36 24.45
C ASP A 152 -18.34 -12.91 25.69
N GLU A 153 -17.01 -12.80 25.59
CA GLU A 153 -16.15 -12.39 26.71
C GLU A 153 -15.72 -10.92 26.61
N VAL A 154 -15.52 -10.39 25.39
CA VAL A 154 -15.01 -9.02 25.18
C VAL A 154 -15.77 -8.29 24.07
N ALA A 155 -16.21 -7.07 24.37
CA ALA A 155 -16.77 -6.17 23.37
C ALA A 155 -15.67 -5.52 22.52
N LEU A 156 -15.92 -5.41 21.22
CA LEU A 156 -14.99 -4.81 20.27
C LEU A 156 -14.68 -3.34 20.59
N GLU A 157 -15.67 -2.63 21.13
CA GLU A 157 -15.55 -1.23 21.54
C GLU A 157 -14.51 -1.04 22.66
N ASP A 158 -14.38 -2.02 23.56
CA ASP A 158 -13.39 -1.97 24.64
C ASP A 158 -11.98 -2.14 24.07
N LEU A 159 -11.80 -3.06 23.11
CA LEU A 159 -10.53 -3.24 22.40
C LEU A 159 -10.12 -1.98 21.62
N VAL A 160 -11.10 -1.28 21.02
CA VAL A 160 -10.88 -0.01 20.33
C VAL A 160 -10.43 1.09 21.29
N ALA A 161 -11.04 1.16 22.48
CA ALA A 161 -10.68 2.15 23.50
C ALA A 161 -9.23 1.96 23.96
N GLU A 162 -8.79 0.72 24.21
CA GLU A 162 -7.42 0.41 24.64
C GLU A 162 -6.34 0.89 23.66
N VAL A 163 -6.65 0.80 22.36
CA VAL A 163 -5.71 1.16 21.30
C VAL A 163 -5.72 2.66 21.04
N SER A 164 -6.84 3.33 21.32
CA SER A 164 -6.98 4.78 21.12
C SER A 164 -6.00 5.58 21.96
N ASP A 165 -5.67 5.10 23.16
CA ASP A 165 -4.70 5.73 24.09
C ASP A 165 -3.25 5.63 23.61
N LEU A 166 -2.97 4.76 22.63
CA LEU A 166 -1.63 4.51 22.09
C LEU A 166 -1.37 5.21 20.75
N GLU A 167 -2.38 5.88 20.18
CA GLU A 167 -2.25 6.56 18.89
C GLU A 167 -1.30 7.76 18.98
N LEU A 168 -0.41 7.89 17.99
CA LEU A 168 0.39 9.11 17.84
C LEU A 168 -0.50 10.33 17.50
N PRO A 169 -0.05 11.58 17.78
CA PRO A 169 -0.79 12.78 17.39
C PRO A 169 -1.08 12.83 15.88
N ALA A 170 -2.21 13.43 15.50
CA ALA A 170 -2.57 13.62 14.10
C ALA A 170 -1.57 14.58 13.41
N SER A 171 -1.05 14.18 12.24
CA SER A 171 -0.25 15.05 11.35
C SER A 171 -1.15 15.71 10.29
N PRO A 172 -0.86 16.96 9.84
CA PRO A 172 -1.73 17.75 8.95
C PRO A 172 -2.07 17.16 7.56
N ASP A 173 -1.54 16.01 7.16
CA ASP A 173 -1.90 15.29 5.93
C ASP A 173 -2.28 13.81 6.18
N GLU A 174 -2.49 13.42 7.44
CA GLU A 174 -2.70 12.02 7.80
C GLU A 174 -4.19 11.64 7.80
N ASP A 175 -4.69 11.25 6.62
CA ASP A 175 -5.93 10.45 6.51
C ASP A 175 -5.67 9.06 7.13
N ARG A 176 -6.63 8.57 7.94
CA ARG A 176 -6.56 7.22 8.53
C ARG A 176 -6.42 6.17 7.43
N PRO A 177 -5.55 5.15 7.58
CA PRO A 177 -5.22 4.25 6.48
C PRO A 177 -6.47 3.54 5.92
N ALA A 178 -6.74 3.78 4.64
CA ALA A 178 -7.73 3.00 3.89
C ALA A 178 -7.27 1.53 3.84
N HIS A 179 -8.22 0.58 3.91
CA HIS A 179 -7.87 -0.84 3.83
C HIS A 179 -8.14 -1.39 2.43
N PRO A 180 -7.24 -2.22 1.85
CA PRO A 180 -7.45 -2.81 0.54
C PRO A 180 -8.72 -3.68 0.43
N LEU A 181 -9.25 -4.20 1.55
CA LEU A 181 -10.50 -4.96 1.60
C LEU A 181 -11.74 -4.14 1.98
N ASP A 182 -11.69 -2.81 1.98
CA ASP A 182 -12.82 -1.96 2.34
C ASP A 182 -14.09 -2.31 1.52
N PRO A 183 -15.21 -2.72 2.19
CA PRO A 183 -16.44 -3.08 1.52
C PRO A 183 -17.18 -1.88 0.93
N GLY A 184 -16.88 -0.63 1.33
CA GLY A 184 -17.55 0.59 0.86
C GLY A 184 -17.44 0.76 -0.65
N ARG A 185 -16.21 0.84 -1.17
CA ARG A 185 -15.93 0.99 -2.61
C ARG A 185 -16.50 -0.14 -3.45
N ALA A 186 -16.36 -1.39 -2.99
CA ALA A 186 -16.87 -2.56 -3.72
C ALA A 186 -18.40 -2.55 -3.84
N ARG A 187 -19.10 -2.20 -2.75
CA ARG A 187 -20.56 -2.06 -2.77
C ARG A 187 -20.97 -0.93 -3.69
N GLN A 188 -20.32 0.22 -3.59
CA GLN A 188 -20.60 1.38 -4.43
C GLN A 188 -20.40 1.10 -5.92
N SER A 189 -19.29 0.48 -6.32
CA SER A 189 -19.05 0.13 -7.73
C SER A 189 -20.05 -0.91 -8.24
N ALA A 190 -20.40 -1.90 -7.41
CA ALA A 190 -21.37 -2.93 -7.77
C ALA A 190 -22.80 -2.35 -7.92
N THR A 191 -23.24 -1.50 -6.99
CA THR A 191 -24.57 -0.87 -7.06
C THR A 191 -24.67 0.06 -8.26
N ARG A 192 -23.61 0.84 -8.56
CA ARG A 192 -23.58 1.71 -9.74
C ARG A 192 -23.66 0.89 -11.05
N ALA A 193 -22.87 -0.17 -11.17
CA ALA A 193 -22.88 -1.01 -12.37
C ALA A 193 -24.22 -1.71 -12.57
N ALA A 194 -24.81 -2.27 -11.49
CA ALA A 194 -26.12 -2.89 -11.53
C ALA A 194 -27.24 -1.89 -11.87
N GLY A 195 -27.22 -0.71 -11.24
CA GLY A 195 -28.20 0.35 -11.50
C GLY A 195 -28.17 0.85 -12.94
N ALA A 196 -26.97 1.07 -13.49
CA ALA A 196 -26.81 1.46 -14.89
C ALA A 196 -27.28 0.35 -15.86
N GLY A 197 -26.94 -0.91 -15.59
CA GLY A 197 -27.37 -2.06 -16.38
C GLY A 197 -28.90 -2.25 -16.39
N LEU A 198 -29.54 -2.15 -15.21
CA LEU A 198 -31.00 -2.18 -15.08
C LEU A 198 -31.66 -1.01 -15.83
N GLY A 199 -31.09 0.19 -15.71
CA GLY A 199 -31.55 1.37 -16.43
C GLY A 199 -31.51 1.20 -17.96
N LEU A 200 -30.39 0.69 -18.49
CA LEU A 200 -30.25 0.38 -19.91
C LEU A 200 -31.24 -0.71 -20.35
N GLY A 201 -31.39 -1.77 -19.56
CA GLY A 201 -32.35 -2.85 -19.83
C GLY A 201 -33.79 -2.33 -19.90
N LEU A 202 -34.18 -1.43 -18.99
CA LEU A 202 -35.49 -0.78 -18.99
C LEU A 202 -35.69 0.07 -20.25
N LEU A 203 -34.71 0.87 -20.65
CA LEU A 203 -34.79 1.70 -21.87
C LEU A 203 -34.87 0.83 -23.13
N ALA A 204 -34.08 -0.25 -23.20
CA ALA A 204 -34.14 -1.21 -24.29
C ALA A 204 -35.51 -1.90 -24.39
N ALA A 205 -36.05 -2.38 -23.26
CA ALA A 205 -37.36 -3.01 -23.19
C ALA A 205 -38.49 -2.04 -23.59
N ARG A 206 -38.41 -0.77 -23.17
CA ARG A 206 -39.37 0.26 -23.60
C ARG A 206 -39.31 0.52 -25.11
N ARG A 207 -38.10 0.57 -25.67
CA ARG A 207 -37.89 0.73 -27.12
C ARG A 207 -38.45 -0.45 -27.91
N LEU A 208 -38.23 -1.68 -27.44
CA LEU A 208 -38.81 -2.90 -28.03
C LEU A 208 -40.34 -2.94 -27.91
N ALA A 209 -40.90 -2.38 -26.84
CA ALA A 209 -42.35 -2.24 -26.64
C ALA A 209 -42.96 -1.04 -27.40
N GLY A 210 -42.24 -0.43 -28.36
CA GLY A 210 -42.74 0.68 -29.18
C GLY A 210 -42.87 2.03 -28.46
N ARG A 211 -42.38 2.16 -27.22
CA ARG A 211 -42.43 3.41 -26.44
C ARG A 211 -41.15 4.21 -26.65
N ALA A 212 -41.10 4.97 -27.73
CA ALA A 212 -39.99 5.91 -28.02
C ALA A 212 -40.18 7.21 -27.22
N GLY A 213 -39.39 7.41 -26.17
CA GLY A 213 -39.39 8.64 -25.38
C GLY A 213 -38.97 8.45 -23.92
N PRO A 214 -38.60 9.53 -23.20
CA PRO A 214 -38.20 9.47 -21.80
C PRO A 214 -39.33 8.88 -20.93
N PRO A 215 -38.99 8.15 -19.85
CA PRO A 215 -39.99 7.55 -18.95
C PRO A 215 -40.92 8.58 -18.29
N VAL A 216 -40.42 9.80 -18.06
CA VAL A 216 -41.17 10.91 -17.47
C VAL A 216 -41.16 12.09 -18.45
N GLY A 217 -42.34 12.61 -18.77
CA GLY A 217 -42.49 13.80 -19.61
C GLY A 217 -42.12 15.06 -18.82
N GLY A 218 -41.20 15.86 -19.35
CA GLY A 218 -40.82 17.17 -18.79
C GLY A 218 -39.34 17.48 -18.97
N ALA A 219 -38.97 18.77 -18.95
CA ALA A 219 -37.58 19.22 -19.04
C ALA A 219 -36.77 18.98 -17.74
N LEU A 220 -37.46 18.72 -16.63
CA LEU A 220 -36.89 18.63 -15.28
C LEU A 220 -35.84 17.51 -15.12
N PRO A 221 -36.05 16.27 -15.61
CA PRO A 221 -35.05 15.19 -15.57
C PRO A 221 -33.79 15.49 -16.42
N VAL A 222 -33.95 16.16 -17.56
CA VAL A 222 -32.81 16.52 -18.44
C VAL A 222 -31.98 17.63 -17.80
N VAL A 223 -32.63 18.64 -17.23
CA VAL A 223 -31.95 19.74 -16.51
C VAL A 223 -31.24 19.22 -15.27
N THR A 224 -31.87 18.35 -14.48
CA THR A 224 -31.22 17.75 -13.30
C THR A 224 -30.05 16.85 -13.68
N ALA A 225 -30.13 16.07 -14.76
CA ALA A 225 -29.01 15.27 -15.26
C ALA A 225 -27.84 16.16 -15.67
N GLY A 226 -28.13 17.27 -16.35
CA GLY A 226 -27.12 18.25 -16.73
C GLY A 226 -26.49 18.97 -15.52
N VAL A 227 -27.28 19.32 -14.50
CA VAL A 227 -26.76 19.93 -13.26
C VAL A 227 -25.85 18.95 -12.51
N VAL A 228 -26.25 17.69 -12.34
CA VAL A 228 -25.38 16.65 -11.78
C VAL A 228 -24.13 16.46 -12.64
N GLY A 229 -24.29 16.55 -13.96
CA GLY A 229 -23.20 16.51 -14.94
C GLY A 229 -22.14 17.59 -14.70
N ILE A 230 -22.60 18.84 -14.50
CA ILE A 230 -21.79 20.02 -14.19
C ILE A 230 -21.15 19.86 -12.80
N LEU A 231 -21.91 19.52 -11.76
CA LEU A 231 -21.39 19.35 -10.39
C LEU A 231 -20.26 18.32 -10.33
N GLN A 232 -20.38 17.22 -11.08
CA GLN A 232 -19.32 16.21 -11.20
C GLN A 232 -18.13 16.68 -12.06
N GLY A 233 -18.37 17.58 -13.02
CA GLY A 233 -17.35 18.07 -13.95
C GLY A 233 -16.49 19.21 -13.41
N PHE A 234 -16.93 19.93 -12.36
CA PHE A 234 -16.20 21.06 -11.79
C PHE A 234 -15.62 20.72 -10.39
N PRO A 235 -14.29 20.60 -10.25
CA PRO A 235 -13.64 20.17 -8.99
C PRO A 235 -13.99 21.03 -7.77
N VAL A 236 -14.06 22.36 -7.93
CA VAL A 236 -14.37 23.30 -6.84
C VAL A 236 -15.73 23.04 -6.22
N LEU A 237 -16.73 22.71 -7.05
CA LEU A 237 -18.09 22.38 -6.60
C LEU A 237 -18.13 21.01 -5.92
N ARG A 238 -17.38 20.04 -6.45
CA ARG A 238 -17.24 18.69 -5.87
C ARG A 238 -16.57 18.72 -4.50
N ASP A 239 -15.49 19.48 -4.35
CA ASP A 239 -14.68 19.52 -3.12
C ASP A 239 -15.36 20.37 -2.03
N GLY A 240 -16.05 21.45 -2.39
CA GLY A 240 -16.83 22.24 -1.45
C GLY A 240 -17.95 21.43 -0.79
N LEU A 241 -18.59 20.52 -1.53
CA LEU A 241 -19.67 19.68 -1.00
C LEU A 241 -19.18 18.52 -0.14
N ARG A 242 -18.00 17.97 -0.46
CA ARG A 242 -17.31 16.94 0.34
C ARG A 242 -16.86 17.43 1.71
N ARG A 243 -16.81 18.75 1.93
CA ARG A 243 -16.59 19.35 3.26
C ARG A 243 -17.85 19.41 4.12
N LEU A 244 -19.03 19.28 3.50
CA LEU A 244 -20.34 19.39 4.18
C LEU A 244 -21.00 18.02 4.41
N LEU A 245 -20.62 17.00 3.65
CA LEU A 245 -21.13 15.64 3.71
C LEU A 245 -19.97 14.67 3.86
N ASP A 246 -20.15 13.60 4.65
CA ASP A 246 -19.19 12.51 4.77
C ASP A 246 -18.87 11.91 3.38
N ARG A 247 -17.58 11.62 3.10
CA ARG A 247 -17.03 11.34 1.75
C ARG A 247 -17.80 10.24 1.04
N ASP A 248 -18.08 9.14 1.74
CA ASP A 248 -18.76 7.96 1.19
C ASP A 248 -20.25 8.21 0.94
N THR A 249 -20.90 9.00 1.80
CA THR A 249 -22.33 9.34 1.68
C THR A 249 -22.55 10.28 0.50
N ALA A 250 -21.67 11.27 0.32
CA ALA A 250 -21.71 12.17 -0.83
C ALA A 250 -21.58 11.38 -2.15
N ASP A 251 -20.55 10.54 -2.27
CA ASP A 251 -20.31 9.79 -3.50
C ASP A 251 -21.39 8.71 -3.77
N LEU A 252 -22.11 8.22 -2.75
CA LEU A 252 -23.25 7.30 -2.94
C LEU A 252 -24.50 8.04 -3.44
N ILE A 253 -24.85 9.16 -2.81
CA ILE A 253 -26.03 9.98 -3.15
C ILE A 253 -25.91 10.50 -4.58
N PHE A 254 -24.74 11.02 -4.98
CA PHE A 254 -24.55 11.54 -6.33
C PHE A 254 -24.68 10.50 -7.42
N SER A 255 -24.30 9.27 -7.13
CA SER A 255 -24.32 8.21 -8.14
C SER A 255 -25.66 7.53 -8.26
N ALA A 256 -26.36 7.34 -7.14
CA ALA A 256 -27.75 6.91 -7.18
C ALA A 256 -28.63 7.98 -7.86
N ALA A 257 -28.45 9.26 -7.50
CA ALA A 257 -29.14 10.38 -8.14
C ALA A 257 -28.78 10.47 -9.63
N GLY A 258 -27.49 10.45 -9.98
CA GLY A 258 -27.05 10.52 -11.38
C GLY A 258 -27.61 9.41 -12.26
N ILE A 259 -27.60 8.16 -11.79
CA ILE A 259 -28.17 7.02 -12.54
C ILE A 259 -29.69 7.17 -12.67
N ALA A 260 -30.39 7.47 -11.57
CA ALA A 260 -31.84 7.66 -11.60
C ALA A 260 -32.24 8.79 -12.56
N THR A 261 -31.54 9.92 -12.50
CA THR A 261 -31.81 11.06 -13.38
C THR A 261 -31.51 10.74 -14.84
N GLN A 262 -30.45 9.97 -15.14
CA GLN A 262 -30.16 9.52 -16.51
C GLN A 262 -31.22 8.55 -17.05
N VAL A 263 -31.70 7.61 -16.24
CA VAL A 263 -32.84 6.72 -16.60
C VAL A 263 -34.09 7.55 -16.89
N LEU A 264 -34.44 8.49 -16.01
CA LEU A 264 -35.62 9.34 -16.16
C LEU A 264 -35.51 10.30 -17.36
N SER A 265 -34.30 10.75 -17.69
CA SER A 265 -34.01 11.55 -18.89
C SER A 265 -34.00 10.74 -20.19
N GLY A 266 -34.03 9.40 -20.11
CA GLY A 266 -33.95 8.53 -21.28
C GLY A 266 -32.59 8.60 -22.00
N SER A 267 -31.49 8.84 -21.29
CA SER A 267 -30.14 8.97 -21.88
C SER A 267 -29.39 7.63 -21.85
N PRO A 268 -29.45 6.81 -22.92
CA PRO A 268 -28.73 5.53 -22.95
C PRO A 268 -27.21 5.73 -22.93
N LEU A 269 -26.70 6.79 -23.55
CA LEU A 269 -25.26 7.09 -23.59
C LEU A 269 -24.71 7.44 -22.21
N GLY A 270 -25.43 8.24 -21.42
CA GLY A 270 -25.03 8.55 -20.05
C GLY A 270 -24.93 7.30 -19.17
N LEU A 271 -25.93 6.42 -19.27
CA LEU A 271 -25.98 5.17 -18.51
C LEU A 271 -24.91 4.17 -18.97
N ALA A 272 -24.66 4.08 -20.27
CA ALA A 272 -23.59 3.23 -20.80
C ALA A 272 -22.23 3.68 -20.30
N LEU A 273 -21.97 4.99 -20.30
CA LEU A 273 -20.72 5.56 -19.81
C LEU A 273 -20.53 5.35 -18.30
N GLY A 274 -21.53 5.71 -17.49
CA GLY A 274 -21.48 5.53 -16.04
C GLY A 274 -21.46 4.05 -15.62
N GLY A 275 -22.12 3.18 -16.39
CA GLY A 275 -22.06 1.74 -16.22
C GLY A 275 -20.68 1.15 -16.54
N ALA A 276 -20.05 1.60 -17.63
CA ALA A 276 -18.70 1.18 -18.00
C ALA A 276 -17.66 1.62 -16.96
N GLU A 277 -17.74 2.87 -16.49
CA GLU A 277 -16.89 3.40 -15.41
C GLU A 277 -17.02 2.56 -14.13
N ALA A 278 -18.26 2.31 -13.70
CA ALA A 278 -18.54 1.48 -12.53
C ALA A 278 -18.04 0.03 -12.70
N LEU A 279 -18.14 -0.52 -13.92
CA LEU A 279 -17.63 -1.86 -14.23
C LEU A 279 -16.11 -1.90 -14.17
N PHE A 280 -15.40 -0.91 -14.74
CA PHE A 280 -13.94 -0.82 -14.65
C PHE A 280 -13.48 -0.76 -13.19
N LEU A 281 -14.07 0.12 -12.38
CA LEU A 281 -13.79 0.21 -10.94
C LEU A 281 -14.09 -1.12 -10.23
N LEU A 282 -15.21 -1.78 -10.55
CA LEU A 282 -15.57 -3.06 -9.94
C LEU A 282 -14.54 -4.15 -10.28
N THR A 283 -14.08 -4.23 -11.53
CA THR A 283 -13.07 -5.21 -11.94
C THR A 283 -11.72 -4.97 -11.29
N GLU A 284 -11.30 -3.70 -11.18
CA GLU A 284 -10.09 -3.31 -10.45
C GLU A 284 -10.18 -3.69 -8.96
N VAL A 285 -11.27 -3.31 -8.29
CA VAL A 285 -11.47 -3.59 -6.86
C VAL A 285 -11.51 -5.09 -6.60
N ARG A 286 -12.18 -5.88 -7.45
CA ARG A 286 -12.17 -7.34 -7.34
C ARG A 286 -10.77 -7.92 -7.48
N ALA A 287 -10.00 -7.47 -8.48
CA ALA A 287 -8.64 -7.93 -8.71
C ALA A 287 -7.71 -7.54 -7.54
N ARG A 288 -7.82 -6.31 -7.02
CA ARG A 288 -7.07 -5.85 -5.84
C ARG A 288 -7.38 -6.71 -4.61
N ARG A 289 -8.66 -6.96 -4.32
CA ARG A 289 -9.06 -7.79 -3.17
C ARG A 289 -8.59 -9.23 -3.33
N ALA A 290 -8.61 -9.79 -4.54
CA ALA A 290 -8.09 -11.13 -4.80
C ALA A 290 -6.57 -11.21 -4.61
N ALA A 291 -5.81 -10.23 -5.10
CA ALA A 291 -4.37 -10.15 -4.90
C ALA A 291 -4.01 -10.04 -3.41
N TRP A 292 -4.71 -9.17 -2.68
CA TRP A 292 -4.52 -9.02 -1.23
C TRP A 292 -4.78 -10.31 -0.45
N ARG A 293 -5.85 -11.03 -0.78
CA ARG A 293 -6.15 -12.32 -0.12
C ARG A 293 -5.07 -13.37 -0.38
N ARG A 294 -4.50 -13.41 -1.58
CA ARG A 294 -3.37 -14.32 -1.88
C ARG A 294 -2.16 -13.97 -1.04
N TYR A 295 -1.82 -12.68 -0.99
CA TYR A 295 -0.73 -12.19 -0.15
C TYR A 295 -0.94 -12.58 1.33
N GLU A 296 -2.13 -12.34 1.89
CA GLU A 296 -2.42 -12.72 3.29
C GLU A 296 -2.32 -14.24 3.53
N GLN A 297 -2.72 -15.07 2.56
CA GLN A 297 -2.60 -16.53 2.65
C GLN A 297 -1.14 -16.98 2.61
N GLU A 298 -0.33 -16.36 1.75
CA GLU A 298 1.09 -16.67 1.61
C GLU A 298 1.87 -16.27 2.88
N THR A 299 1.48 -15.19 3.54
CA THR A 299 2.18 -14.68 4.73
C THR A 299 1.57 -15.13 6.06
N GLU A 300 0.48 -15.89 6.09
CA GLU A 300 -0.22 -16.29 7.33
C GLU A 300 0.70 -17.01 8.34
N ASN A 301 1.65 -17.79 7.83
CA ASN A 301 2.62 -18.56 8.63
C ASN A 301 3.98 -17.87 8.79
N ALA A 302 4.15 -16.65 8.26
CA ALA A 302 5.42 -15.95 8.35
C ALA A 302 5.74 -15.55 9.80
N ALA A 303 7.04 -15.53 10.13
CA ALA A 303 7.51 -15.19 11.46
C ALA A 303 6.99 -13.83 11.94
N PRO A 304 6.62 -13.69 13.23
CA PRO A 304 6.08 -12.46 13.77
C PRO A 304 7.10 -11.32 13.66
N SER A 305 6.65 -10.17 13.14
CA SER A 305 7.48 -8.97 12.97
C SER A 305 7.32 -8.01 14.15
N ARG A 306 7.52 -8.49 15.38
CA ARG A 306 7.39 -7.68 16.60
C ARG A 306 8.72 -7.56 17.35
N PRO A 307 9.12 -6.36 17.81
CA PRO A 307 10.29 -6.19 18.66
C PRO A 307 10.19 -7.06 19.93
N GLY A 308 11.27 -7.76 20.27
CA GLY A 308 11.37 -8.68 21.42
C GLY A 308 10.81 -10.08 21.17
N ALA A 309 10.30 -10.40 19.97
CA ALA A 309 9.92 -11.78 19.66
C ALA A 309 11.12 -12.67 19.42
N MET A 310 11.06 -13.88 19.96
CA MET A 310 11.91 -14.98 19.54
C MET A 310 11.34 -15.59 18.26
N ILE A 311 12.14 -15.62 17.20
CA ILE A 311 11.78 -16.22 15.92
C ILE A 311 12.77 -17.34 15.59
N ARG A 312 12.25 -18.41 14.99
CA ARG A 312 13.07 -19.46 14.40
C ARG A 312 13.05 -19.28 12.89
N LEU A 313 14.23 -19.23 12.28
CA LEU A 313 14.38 -19.12 10.84
C LEU A 313 15.20 -20.30 10.30
N GLU A 314 14.74 -20.85 9.20
CA GLU A 314 15.41 -21.93 8.48
C GLU A 314 16.35 -21.36 7.40
N ALA A 315 17.19 -22.24 6.85
CA ALA A 315 18.12 -21.88 5.77
C ALA A 315 17.38 -21.25 4.59
N GLY A 316 17.87 -20.11 4.13
CA GLY A 316 17.30 -19.36 3.02
C GLY A 316 16.13 -18.46 3.41
N GLU A 317 15.70 -18.38 4.66
CA GLU A 317 14.68 -17.41 5.08
C GLU A 317 15.25 -16.01 5.32
N LYS A 318 14.38 -14.98 5.31
CA LYS A 318 14.77 -13.59 5.53
C LYS A 318 14.38 -13.12 6.93
N THR A 319 15.23 -12.30 7.53
CA THR A 319 14.92 -11.59 8.78
C THR A 319 13.88 -10.48 8.50
N PRO A 320 12.71 -10.46 9.16
CA PRO A 320 11.68 -9.44 8.90
C PRO A 320 12.11 -8.05 9.39
N LEU A 321 12.78 -8.01 10.53
CA LEU A 321 13.36 -6.84 11.17
C LEU A 321 14.84 -7.16 11.49
N ALA A 322 15.61 -6.16 11.92
CA ALA A 322 16.92 -6.43 12.50
C ALA A 322 16.76 -7.39 13.69
N ALA A 323 17.66 -8.34 13.87
CA ALA A 323 17.53 -9.35 14.91
C ALA A 323 18.89 -9.81 15.44
N GLU A 324 18.98 -10.06 16.73
CA GLU A 324 20.17 -10.65 17.35
C GLU A 324 20.08 -12.17 17.32
N VAL A 325 21.17 -12.82 16.93
CA VAL A 325 21.26 -14.28 16.86
C VAL A 325 21.47 -14.81 18.27
N ILE A 326 20.58 -15.69 18.72
CA ILE A 326 20.67 -16.36 20.02
C ILE A 326 21.28 -17.76 19.85
N GLU A 327 20.85 -18.49 18.81
CA GLU A 327 21.38 -19.81 18.47
C GLU A 327 21.55 -19.96 16.96
N GLY A 328 22.50 -20.82 16.57
CA GLY A 328 22.82 -21.12 15.17
C GLY A 328 24.09 -20.42 14.69
N THR A 329 24.76 -21.03 13.70
CA THR A 329 25.93 -20.48 13.02
C THR A 329 25.74 -20.59 11.50
N GLY A 330 26.29 -19.63 10.76
CA GLY A 330 26.00 -19.51 9.34
C GLY A 330 26.54 -18.24 8.72
N THR A 331 25.90 -17.80 7.64
CA THR A 331 26.12 -16.46 7.08
C THR A 331 24.80 -15.76 6.76
N ALA A 332 24.83 -14.44 6.73
CA ALA A 332 23.73 -13.58 6.31
C ALA A 332 24.12 -12.77 5.09
N THR A 333 23.20 -12.57 4.16
CA THR A 333 23.40 -11.62 3.05
C THR A 333 23.21 -10.18 3.53
N GLY A 334 24.32 -9.43 3.61
CA GLY A 334 24.34 -8.02 3.96
C GLY A 334 23.63 -7.13 2.95
N ARG A 335 23.46 -5.84 3.29
CA ARG A 335 22.84 -4.85 2.38
C ARG A 335 23.68 -4.58 1.13
N ASP A 336 24.98 -4.79 1.22
CA ASP A 336 25.93 -4.76 0.09
C ASP A 336 25.95 -6.04 -0.75
N SER A 337 25.06 -6.99 -0.44
CA SER A 337 24.96 -8.32 -1.05
C SER A 337 26.12 -9.26 -0.74
N LEU A 338 27.03 -8.91 0.18
CA LEU A 338 28.12 -9.79 0.58
C LEU A 338 27.72 -10.69 1.76
N PRO A 339 28.31 -11.89 1.88
CA PRO A 339 28.14 -12.73 3.06
C PRO A 339 28.81 -12.11 4.29
N ALA A 340 28.07 -12.02 5.38
CA ALA A 340 28.59 -11.71 6.72
C ALA A 340 28.45 -12.96 7.62
N PRO A 341 29.46 -13.28 8.45
CA PRO A 341 29.36 -14.39 9.39
C PRO A 341 28.24 -14.17 10.41
N VAL A 342 27.56 -15.25 10.78
CA VAL A 342 26.46 -15.28 11.74
C VAL A 342 26.82 -16.26 12.85
N ALA A 343 26.79 -15.76 14.08
CA ALA A 343 27.04 -16.52 15.30
C ALA A 343 26.25 -15.87 16.46
N PRO A 344 26.05 -16.58 17.58
CA PRO A 344 25.38 -16.02 18.76
C PRO A 344 25.97 -14.67 19.19
N GLY A 345 25.10 -13.69 19.48
CA GLY A 345 25.43 -12.31 19.82
C GLY A 345 25.62 -11.35 18.63
N VAL A 346 25.61 -11.85 17.39
CA VAL A 346 25.68 -11.00 16.18
C VAL A 346 24.29 -10.46 15.84
N VAL A 347 24.21 -9.17 15.51
CA VAL A 347 22.98 -8.55 15.00
C VAL A 347 22.96 -8.60 13.48
N VAL A 348 21.91 -9.19 12.92
CA VAL A 348 21.67 -9.29 11.48
C VAL A 348 20.68 -8.20 11.05
N SER A 349 20.96 -7.53 9.93
CA SER A 349 20.12 -6.46 9.39
C SER A 349 18.74 -6.95 8.92
N ALA A 350 17.74 -6.06 8.86
CA ALA A 350 16.44 -6.37 8.27
C ALA A 350 16.57 -6.78 6.78
N GLY A 351 15.76 -7.76 6.38
CA GLY A 351 15.72 -8.32 5.03
C GLY A 351 16.93 -9.19 4.67
N ALA A 352 17.86 -9.44 5.58
CA ALA A 352 19.00 -10.31 5.32
C ALA A 352 18.54 -11.76 5.19
N ARG A 353 19.04 -12.45 4.17
CA ARG A 353 18.79 -13.88 3.97
C ARG A 353 19.84 -14.69 4.73
N LEU A 354 19.40 -15.62 5.57
CA LEU A 354 20.27 -16.49 6.35
C LEU A 354 20.62 -17.75 5.56
N HIS A 355 21.84 -18.25 5.71
CA HIS A 355 22.36 -19.46 5.06
C HIS A 355 23.09 -20.32 6.09
N GLY A 356 22.81 -21.62 6.10
CA GLY A 356 23.15 -22.53 7.20
C GLY A 356 21.95 -22.70 8.14
N GLY A 357 22.19 -22.89 9.44
CA GLY A 357 21.13 -22.95 10.45
C GLY A 357 20.75 -24.36 10.91
N PRO A 358 19.64 -24.53 11.64
CA PRO A 358 18.60 -23.52 11.93
C PRO A 358 19.07 -22.39 12.85
N PHE A 359 18.38 -21.24 12.81
CA PHE A 359 18.68 -20.08 13.64
C PHE A 359 17.54 -19.76 14.59
N VAL A 360 17.89 -19.34 15.80
CA VAL A 360 16.96 -18.72 16.76
C VAL A 360 17.42 -17.28 16.96
N LEU A 361 16.54 -16.30 16.69
CA LEU A 361 16.86 -14.88 16.76
C LEU A 361 15.88 -14.12 17.64
N GLU A 362 16.37 -13.13 18.37
CA GLU A 362 15.56 -12.13 19.05
C GLU A 362 15.39 -10.90 18.14
N VAL A 363 14.15 -10.60 17.77
CA VAL A 363 13.82 -9.47 16.91
C VAL A 363 14.08 -8.15 17.63
N ARG A 364 14.86 -7.25 17.01
CA ARG A 364 15.09 -5.87 17.46
C ARG A 364 14.05 -4.92 16.83
N GLY A 365 13.75 -3.83 17.52
CA GLY A 365 12.89 -2.77 16.98
C GLY A 365 13.65 -1.87 16.01
N GLY A 366 12.98 -1.45 14.93
CA GLY A 366 13.50 -0.42 14.03
C GLY A 366 13.47 0.98 14.64
N ASP A 367 14.04 1.93 13.92
CA ASP A 367 14.07 3.33 14.34
C ASP A 367 12.69 3.98 14.19
N THR A 368 12.35 4.83 15.16
CA THR A 368 11.16 5.68 15.09
C THR A 368 11.43 6.88 14.18
N PHE A 369 10.46 7.26 13.35
CA PHE A 369 10.60 8.46 12.51
C PHE A 369 9.32 9.29 12.48
N VAL A 370 9.48 10.59 12.18
CA VAL A 370 8.35 11.50 11.94
C VAL A 370 8.12 11.60 10.43
N ALA A 371 6.90 11.27 10.00
CA ALA A 371 6.51 11.48 8.62
C ALA A 371 6.29 12.97 8.38
N GLU A 372 7.07 13.53 7.46
CA GLU A 372 6.94 14.91 7.02
C GLU A 372 6.28 14.97 5.64
N PRO A 373 5.54 16.05 5.36
CA PRO A 373 4.94 16.24 4.05
C PRO A 373 6.02 16.37 2.96
N ARG A 374 5.60 16.12 1.72
CA ARG A 374 6.44 16.32 0.54
C ARG A 374 6.98 17.76 0.49
N THR A 375 8.28 17.92 0.25
CA THR A 375 8.99 19.22 0.34
C THR A 375 8.54 20.25 -0.70
N ALA A 376 8.27 19.81 -1.93
CA ALA A 376 7.82 20.68 -3.01
C ALA A 376 6.69 20.03 -3.81
N PRO A 377 5.70 20.80 -4.31
CA PRO A 377 4.66 20.28 -5.19
C PRO A 377 5.29 19.61 -6.42
N GLY A 378 4.75 18.47 -6.84
CA GLY A 378 5.18 17.81 -8.07
C GLY A 378 4.95 18.71 -9.30
N ALA A 379 5.79 18.55 -10.32
CA ALA A 379 5.63 19.29 -11.57
C ALA A 379 4.22 19.04 -12.16
N PRO A 380 3.48 20.08 -12.55
CA PRO A 380 2.10 19.92 -13.02
C PRO A 380 2.08 19.16 -14.35
N SER A 381 1.27 18.11 -14.41
CA SER A 381 1.04 17.34 -15.63
C SER A 381 0.30 18.17 -16.69
N LEU A 382 0.21 17.65 -17.92
CA LEU A 382 -0.64 18.26 -18.95
C LEU A 382 -2.11 18.28 -18.51
N TYR A 383 -2.55 17.23 -17.82
CA TYR A 383 -3.87 17.14 -17.22
C TYR A 383 -4.10 18.24 -16.17
N ASP A 384 -3.16 18.46 -15.25
CA ASP A 384 -3.28 19.49 -14.21
C ASP A 384 -3.37 20.90 -14.81
N ARG A 385 -2.54 21.18 -15.83
CA ARG A 385 -2.58 22.46 -16.56
C ARG A 385 -3.89 22.65 -17.31
N TYR A 386 -4.40 21.59 -17.94
CA TYR A 386 -5.68 21.62 -18.63
C TYR A 386 -6.83 21.91 -17.66
N LEU A 387 -6.91 21.21 -16.53
CA LEU A 387 -7.97 21.44 -15.54
C LEU A 387 -7.94 22.86 -14.96
N ARG A 388 -6.75 23.40 -14.67
CA ARG A 388 -6.60 24.78 -14.17
C ARG A 388 -7.08 25.83 -15.15
N THR A 389 -7.05 25.55 -16.46
CA THR A 389 -7.39 26.52 -17.52
C THR A 389 -8.82 26.37 -18.03
N VAL A 390 -9.29 25.13 -18.24
CA VAL A 390 -10.59 24.87 -18.87
C VAL A 390 -11.76 25.24 -17.96
N GLY A 391 -11.63 25.12 -16.62
CA GLY A 391 -12.68 25.51 -15.68
C GLY A 391 -13.04 27.00 -15.79
N PRO A 392 -12.07 27.92 -15.60
CA PRO A 392 -12.28 29.35 -15.82
C PRO A 392 -12.72 29.69 -17.24
N ALA A 393 -12.15 29.03 -18.27
CA ALA A 393 -12.54 29.26 -19.66
C ALA A 393 -14.01 28.88 -19.94
N ALA A 394 -14.49 27.77 -19.37
CA ALA A 394 -15.89 27.35 -19.48
C ALA A 394 -16.84 28.36 -18.83
N LEU A 395 -16.49 28.89 -17.65
CA LEU A 395 -17.28 29.91 -16.96
C LEU A 395 -17.31 31.23 -17.75
N ALA A 396 -16.15 31.66 -18.28
CA ALA A 396 -16.07 32.85 -19.13
C ALA A 396 -16.91 32.70 -20.41
N TYR A 397 -16.85 31.54 -21.06
CA TYR A 397 -17.66 31.23 -22.23
C TYR A 397 -19.17 31.24 -21.92
N ALA A 398 -19.57 30.69 -20.77
CA ALA A 398 -20.95 30.73 -20.32
C ALA A 398 -21.43 32.14 -19.99
N ALA A 399 -20.60 32.95 -19.30
CA ALA A 399 -20.90 34.34 -19.01
C ALA A 399 -21.05 35.18 -20.29
N ALA A 400 -20.17 35.00 -21.27
CA ALA A 400 -20.28 35.64 -22.58
C ALA A 400 -21.58 35.21 -23.30
N THR A 401 -21.91 33.92 -23.26
CA THR A 401 -23.16 33.40 -23.82
C THR A 401 -24.39 34.01 -23.14
N ALA A 402 -24.36 34.16 -21.81
CA ALA A 402 -25.42 34.79 -21.03
C ALA A 402 -25.60 36.27 -21.40
N LEU A 403 -24.51 37.02 -21.51
CA LEU A 403 -24.53 38.43 -21.88
C LEU A 403 -25.05 38.65 -23.31
N LEU A 404 -24.60 37.83 -24.26
CA LEU A 404 -24.96 37.95 -25.66
C LEU A 404 -26.38 37.45 -25.96
N THR A 405 -26.81 36.36 -25.32
CA THR A 405 -28.10 35.71 -25.64
C THR A 405 -29.21 36.02 -24.65
N ARG A 406 -28.88 36.54 -23.46
CA ARG A 406 -29.80 36.80 -22.33
C ARG A 406 -30.71 35.60 -22.01
N SER A 407 -30.23 34.38 -22.27
CA SER A 407 -31.01 33.15 -22.11
C SER A 407 -30.33 32.20 -21.13
N LEU A 408 -31.01 31.88 -20.03
CA LEU A 408 -30.56 30.90 -19.04
C LEU A 408 -30.40 29.50 -19.67
N SER A 409 -31.29 29.12 -20.59
CA SER A 409 -31.20 27.83 -21.29
C SER A 409 -29.95 27.72 -22.16
N ARG A 410 -29.59 28.77 -22.91
CA ARG A 410 -28.37 28.79 -23.72
C ARG A 410 -27.10 28.83 -22.86
N THR A 411 -27.14 29.57 -21.76
CA THR A 411 -26.06 29.62 -20.75
C THR A 411 -25.80 28.24 -20.14
N PHE A 412 -26.87 27.52 -19.79
CA PHE A 412 -26.76 26.16 -19.28
C PHE A 412 -26.18 25.20 -20.32
N LYS A 413 -26.65 25.27 -21.58
CA LYS A 413 -26.09 24.49 -22.69
C LYS A 413 -24.61 24.79 -22.93
N SER A 414 -24.17 26.05 -22.81
CA SER A 414 -22.74 26.38 -22.95
C SER A 414 -21.85 25.72 -21.89
N LEU A 415 -22.32 25.61 -20.65
CA LEU A 415 -21.61 24.89 -19.57
C LEU A 415 -21.58 23.36 -19.79
N LEU A 416 -22.61 22.81 -20.43
CA LEU A 416 -22.63 21.40 -20.81
C LEU A 416 -21.72 21.09 -22.00
N LEU A 417 -21.60 22.03 -22.95
CA LEU A 417 -20.79 21.86 -24.16
C LEU A 417 -19.29 22.06 -23.90
N VAL A 418 -18.93 22.92 -22.93
CA VAL A 418 -17.54 23.19 -22.58
C VAL A 418 -17.33 22.84 -21.13
N ASN A 419 -16.77 21.65 -20.87
CA ASN A 419 -16.41 21.22 -19.52
C ASN A 419 -15.23 20.22 -19.51
N PRO A 420 -14.56 20.03 -18.36
CA PRO A 420 -13.43 19.09 -18.28
C PRO A 420 -13.83 17.63 -18.16
N ARG A 421 -15.13 17.27 -18.20
CA ARG A 421 -15.61 15.96 -17.75
C ARG A 421 -14.98 14.80 -18.51
N ALA A 422 -14.81 14.93 -19.83
CA ALA A 422 -14.17 13.91 -20.65
C ALA A 422 -12.72 13.64 -20.25
N ALA A 423 -11.95 14.69 -19.94
CA ALA A 423 -10.58 14.55 -19.47
C ALA A 423 -10.53 13.89 -18.08
N ILE A 424 -11.43 14.27 -17.16
CA ILE A 424 -11.52 13.67 -15.82
C ILE A 424 -11.82 12.17 -15.92
N MET A 425 -12.84 11.78 -16.68
CA MET A 425 -13.22 10.38 -16.85
C MET A 425 -12.10 9.56 -17.53
N GLY A 426 -11.42 10.15 -18.52
CA GLY A 426 -10.30 9.48 -19.17
C GLY A 426 -9.09 9.31 -18.25
N ALA A 427 -8.81 10.28 -17.37
CA ALA A 427 -7.76 10.17 -16.35
C ALA A 427 -8.10 9.11 -15.29
N GLU A 428 -9.34 9.09 -14.78
CA GLU A 428 -9.81 8.06 -13.84
C GLU A 428 -9.74 6.65 -14.47
N ALA A 429 -10.14 6.51 -15.74
CA ALA A 429 -10.01 5.25 -16.48
C ALA A 429 -8.53 4.84 -16.70
N ALA A 430 -7.65 5.81 -16.95
CA ALA A 430 -6.22 5.56 -17.09
C ALA A 430 -5.60 5.07 -15.76
N ASP A 431 -6.04 5.62 -14.63
CA ASP A 431 -5.64 5.19 -13.28
C ASP A 431 -6.07 3.74 -12.99
N SER A 432 -7.36 3.43 -13.17
CA SER A 432 -7.85 2.04 -13.00
C SER A 432 -7.18 1.08 -13.97
N GLY A 433 -6.91 1.50 -15.21
CA GLY A 433 -6.19 0.71 -16.20
C GLY A 433 -4.73 0.43 -15.81
N ALA A 434 -4.06 1.38 -15.15
CA ALA A 434 -2.72 1.20 -14.60
C ALA A 434 -2.71 0.19 -13.46
N SER A 435 -3.60 0.38 -12.47
CA SER A 435 -3.82 -0.57 -11.37
C SER A 435 -4.09 -1.98 -11.88
N ALA A 436 -4.99 -2.14 -12.85
CA ALA A 436 -5.32 -3.44 -13.42
C ALA A 436 -4.13 -4.10 -14.14
N ARG A 437 -3.23 -3.31 -14.77
CA ARG A 437 -2.03 -3.84 -15.42
C ARG A 437 -1.02 -4.36 -14.41
N VAL A 438 -0.75 -3.62 -13.33
CA VAL A 438 0.20 -4.07 -12.29
C VAL A 438 -0.35 -5.27 -11.52
N LEU A 439 -1.66 -5.32 -11.25
CA LEU A 439 -2.30 -6.48 -10.62
C LEU A 439 -2.15 -7.76 -11.46
N ARG A 440 -2.15 -7.64 -12.80
CA ARG A 440 -1.93 -8.77 -13.72
C ARG A 440 -0.47 -9.24 -13.76
N SER A 441 0.49 -8.41 -13.37
CA SER A 441 1.90 -8.78 -13.26
C SER A 441 2.26 -9.29 -11.86
N GLY A 442 1.27 -9.67 -11.04
CA GLY A 442 1.49 -10.22 -9.69
C GLY A 442 1.74 -9.17 -8.61
N VAL A 443 1.67 -7.87 -8.92
CA VAL A 443 1.82 -6.81 -7.91
C VAL A 443 0.58 -6.76 -7.03
N THR A 444 0.78 -6.67 -5.72
CA THR A 444 -0.30 -6.40 -4.77
C THR A 444 -0.36 -4.91 -4.46
N VAL A 445 -1.50 -4.27 -4.75
CA VAL A 445 -1.71 -2.86 -4.43
C VAL A 445 -2.27 -2.74 -3.02
N VAL A 446 -1.46 -2.20 -2.10
CA VAL A 446 -1.79 -2.08 -0.67
C VAL A 446 -2.90 -1.04 -0.48
N GLY A 447 -2.83 0.09 -1.18
CA GLY A 447 -3.92 1.07 -1.24
C GLY A 447 -4.23 1.79 0.08
N THR A 448 -3.28 1.80 1.03
CA THR A 448 -3.39 2.55 2.30
C THR A 448 -3.14 4.05 2.15
N ARG A 449 -2.61 4.47 0.99
CA ARG A 449 -2.37 5.85 0.56
C ARG A 449 -3.00 6.06 -0.81
N PRO A 450 -4.33 6.28 -0.89
CA PRO A 450 -5.05 6.33 -2.16
C PRO A 450 -4.60 7.45 -3.10
N GLU A 451 -3.97 8.49 -2.57
CA GLU A 451 -3.36 9.60 -3.30
C GLU A 451 -2.09 9.18 -4.07
N ARG A 452 -1.44 8.06 -3.68
CA ARG A 452 -0.24 7.51 -4.31
C ARG A 452 -0.59 6.43 -5.34
N GLY A 453 -1.19 6.88 -6.45
CA GLY A 453 -1.53 6.02 -7.57
C GLY A 453 -0.32 5.56 -8.40
N VAL A 454 -0.52 4.56 -9.26
CA VAL A 454 0.51 4.07 -10.19
C VAL A 454 0.77 5.13 -11.27
N ARG A 455 1.85 5.88 -11.11
CA ARG A 455 2.31 6.91 -12.06
C ARG A 455 3.71 6.60 -12.56
N LEU A 456 4.09 7.15 -13.70
CA LEU A 456 5.47 7.09 -14.18
C LEU A 456 6.33 7.98 -13.25
N PRO A 457 7.31 7.40 -12.52
CA PRO A 457 8.23 8.22 -11.73
C PRO A 457 9.19 9.01 -12.63
N GLY A 458 9.65 10.17 -12.16
CA GLY A 458 10.78 10.86 -12.76
C GLY A 458 12.12 10.27 -12.30
N VAL A 459 12.15 9.71 -11.08
CA VAL A 459 13.33 9.06 -10.50
C VAL A 459 12.92 7.73 -9.84
N LEU A 460 13.67 6.67 -10.13
CA LEU A 460 13.60 5.37 -9.46
C LEU A 460 14.85 5.16 -8.60
N LEU A 461 14.67 5.22 -7.29
CA LEU A 461 15.74 4.97 -6.31
C LEU A 461 15.69 3.53 -5.82
N ILE A 462 16.85 2.91 -5.75
CA ILE A 462 17.03 1.54 -5.27
C ILE A 462 17.81 1.58 -3.96
N ASP A 463 17.21 0.98 -2.92
CA ASP A 463 17.67 1.09 -1.53
C ASP A 463 19.09 0.55 -1.30
N SER A 464 19.43 -0.59 -1.89
CA SER A 464 20.71 -1.24 -1.63
C SER A 464 21.11 -2.21 -2.75
N PRO A 465 22.41 -2.55 -2.89
CA PRO A 465 22.88 -3.55 -3.83
C PRO A 465 22.10 -4.88 -3.75
N ARG A 466 21.67 -5.26 -2.54
CA ARG A 466 20.88 -6.49 -2.29
C ARG A 466 19.62 -6.58 -3.14
N VAL A 467 18.95 -5.46 -3.39
CA VAL A 467 17.74 -5.37 -4.22
C VAL A 467 18.02 -5.75 -5.68
N LEU A 468 19.25 -5.56 -6.16
CA LEU A 468 19.67 -5.84 -7.54
C LEU A 468 20.30 -7.21 -7.71
N THR A 469 20.42 -8.02 -6.66
CA THR A 469 21.22 -9.24 -6.65
C THR A 469 20.47 -10.43 -6.10
N GLU A 470 20.77 -11.62 -6.63
CA GLU A 470 20.20 -12.87 -6.16
C GLU A 470 21.27 -13.96 -6.09
N GLY A 471 21.76 -14.20 -4.87
CA GLY A 471 22.85 -15.14 -4.59
C GLY A 471 24.21 -14.63 -5.02
N LEU A 472 25.19 -15.54 -5.02
CA LEU A 472 26.57 -15.28 -5.44
C LEU A 472 26.91 -16.10 -6.68
N GLU A 473 27.94 -15.66 -7.38
CA GLU A 473 28.58 -16.40 -8.46
C GLU A 473 30.10 -16.39 -8.28
N VAL A 474 30.77 -17.40 -8.85
CA VAL A 474 32.23 -17.45 -8.89
C VAL A 474 32.72 -16.45 -9.95
N GLY A 475 33.46 -15.43 -9.52
CA GLY A 475 34.03 -14.41 -10.40
C GLY A 475 35.39 -14.83 -10.97
N VAL A 476 36.32 -15.24 -10.11
CA VAL A 476 37.64 -15.72 -10.51
C VAL A 476 38.19 -16.74 -9.52
N VAL A 477 38.95 -17.71 -10.01
CA VAL A 477 39.70 -18.67 -9.22
C VAL A 477 41.18 -18.48 -9.51
N LEU A 478 41.98 -18.27 -8.47
CA LEU A 478 43.42 -18.06 -8.54
C LEU A 478 44.15 -19.18 -7.80
N PRO A 479 44.76 -20.15 -8.49
CA PRO A 479 45.68 -21.07 -7.82
C PRO A 479 46.90 -20.30 -7.29
N LEU A 480 47.39 -20.67 -6.11
CA LEU A 480 48.56 -20.06 -5.47
C LEU A 480 49.80 -20.96 -5.55
N ASP A 481 49.62 -22.21 -5.96
CA ASP A 481 50.65 -23.21 -6.14
C ASP A 481 50.61 -23.69 -7.61
N GLU A 482 51.78 -23.84 -8.25
CA GLU A 482 51.89 -24.29 -9.64
C GLU A 482 51.38 -25.72 -9.85
N ALA A 483 51.35 -26.53 -8.78
CA ALA A 483 50.78 -27.88 -8.81
C ALA A 483 49.24 -27.89 -8.94
N TRP A 484 48.59 -26.75 -8.77
CA TRP A 484 47.13 -26.63 -8.78
C TRP A 484 46.66 -25.78 -9.95
N ASP A 485 45.67 -26.28 -10.69
CA ASP A 485 44.93 -25.49 -11.65
C ASP A 485 43.62 -24.95 -11.03
N ALA A 486 43.00 -23.98 -11.71
CA ALA A 486 41.75 -23.38 -11.26
C ALA A 486 40.62 -24.40 -11.14
N SER A 487 40.61 -25.43 -11.99
CA SER A 487 39.61 -26.50 -12.00
C SER A 487 39.72 -27.37 -10.74
N ALA A 488 40.93 -27.80 -10.37
CA ALA A 488 41.19 -28.59 -9.18
C ALA A 488 40.83 -27.84 -7.90
N VAL A 489 41.23 -26.56 -7.80
CA VAL A 489 40.85 -25.69 -6.67
C VAL A 489 39.32 -25.61 -6.54
N LEU A 490 38.62 -25.40 -7.65
CA LEU A 490 37.16 -25.29 -7.66
C LEU A 490 36.47 -26.61 -7.31
N LYS A 491 36.94 -27.75 -7.85
CA LYS A 491 36.39 -29.09 -7.53
C LYS A 491 36.52 -29.40 -6.04
N ARG A 492 37.66 -29.05 -5.42
CA ARG A 492 37.86 -29.26 -3.97
C ARG A 492 37.00 -28.31 -3.15
N ALA A 493 36.95 -27.03 -3.50
CA ALA A 493 36.08 -26.06 -2.82
C ALA A 493 34.61 -26.48 -2.88
N ALA A 494 34.13 -26.97 -4.02
CA ALA A 494 32.77 -27.48 -4.20
C ALA A 494 32.50 -28.73 -3.33
N GLY A 495 33.43 -29.68 -3.30
CA GLY A 495 33.33 -30.90 -2.48
C GLY A 495 33.28 -30.57 -0.99
N ILE A 496 34.21 -29.74 -0.51
CA ILE A 496 34.27 -29.31 0.90
C ILE A 496 32.99 -28.57 1.28
N SER A 497 32.56 -27.62 0.44
CA SER A 497 31.37 -26.81 0.73
C SER A 497 30.09 -27.65 0.79
N SER A 498 29.99 -28.68 -0.05
CA SER A 498 28.86 -29.61 -0.05
C SER A 498 28.89 -30.57 1.14
N ALA A 499 30.07 -31.09 1.51
CA ALA A 499 30.20 -32.02 2.63
C ALA A 499 30.00 -31.31 3.98
N ALA A 500 30.41 -30.06 4.08
CA ALA A 500 30.27 -29.23 5.28
C ALA A 500 28.91 -28.52 5.39
N ASP A 501 28.02 -28.71 4.41
CA ASP A 501 26.77 -27.96 4.25
C ASP A 501 26.96 -26.44 4.42
N SER A 502 28.07 -25.94 3.87
CA SER A 502 28.48 -24.55 4.04
C SER A 502 27.58 -23.62 3.20
N PRO A 503 27.45 -22.35 3.59
CA PRO A 503 26.62 -21.39 2.86
C PRO A 503 27.10 -21.08 1.43
N TRP A 504 28.31 -21.52 1.05
CA TRP A 504 28.85 -21.35 -0.30
C TRP A 504 28.56 -22.53 -1.22
N GLY A 505 27.97 -23.63 -0.71
CA GLY A 505 27.70 -24.84 -1.49
C GLY A 505 26.88 -24.58 -2.75
N ASP A 506 25.85 -23.74 -2.66
CA ASP A 506 25.00 -23.37 -3.79
C ASP A 506 25.74 -22.58 -4.88
N VAL A 507 26.71 -21.75 -4.47
CA VAL A 507 27.56 -20.98 -5.38
C VAL A 507 28.38 -21.90 -6.27
N PHE A 508 28.89 -22.98 -5.67
CA PHE A 508 29.70 -23.95 -6.38
C PHE A 508 28.86 -24.98 -7.14
N ARG A 509 27.60 -25.25 -6.75
CA ARG A 509 26.72 -26.23 -7.40
C ARG A 509 26.51 -25.97 -8.89
N ALA A 510 26.27 -24.72 -9.28
CA ALA A 510 26.09 -24.35 -10.68
C ALA A 510 27.37 -24.55 -11.52
N THR A 511 28.54 -24.37 -10.89
CA THR A 511 29.84 -24.48 -11.58
C THR A 511 30.42 -25.90 -11.50
N SER A 512 30.04 -26.68 -10.49
CA SER A 512 30.45 -28.07 -10.32
C SER A 512 29.62 -29.03 -11.18
N ALA A 513 28.43 -28.64 -11.64
CA ALA A 513 27.64 -29.42 -12.60
C ALA A 513 28.41 -29.71 -13.91
N SER A 514 29.28 -28.80 -14.36
CA SER A 514 30.13 -29.00 -15.55
C SER A 514 31.49 -29.61 -15.24
N THR A 515 32.00 -29.40 -14.03
CA THR A 515 33.42 -29.66 -13.69
C THR A 515 33.58 -30.88 -12.77
N GLY A 516 32.48 -31.34 -12.16
CA GLY A 516 32.46 -32.33 -11.07
C GLY A 516 32.74 -31.69 -9.71
N ALA A 517 32.35 -32.37 -8.63
CA ALA A 517 32.77 -32.06 -7.27
C ALA A 517 33.69 -33.17 -6.76
N ALA A 518 34.67 -32.81 -5.94
CA ALA A 518 35.49 -33.80 -5.25
C ALA A 518 34.68 -34.59 -4.23
N PRO A 519 34.84 -35.92 -4.14
CA PRO A 519 34.24 -36.68 -3.05
C PRO A 519 34.90 -36.25 -1.74
N ALA A 520 34.14 -35.56 -0.90
CA ALA A 520 34.55 -35.10 0.41
C ALA A 520 33.70 -35.77 1.49
N THR A 521 34.30 -36.05 2.63
CA THR A 521 33.66 -36.72 3.77
C THR A 521 33.95 -35.99 5.06
N ASP A 522 33.12 -36.21 6.09
CA ASP A 522 33.31 -35.64 7.44
C ASP A 522 33.48 -34.11 7.38
N GLY A 523 32.52 -33.46 6.74
CA GLY A 523 32.50 -32.01 6.55
C GLY A 523 31.85 -31.29 7.73
N THR A 524 32.44 -30.18 8.16
CA THR A 524 31.93 -29.32 9.23
C THR A 524 32.06 -27.85 8.85
N PHE A 525 31.09 -27.04 9.25
CA PHE A 525 31.13 -25.59 9.13
C PHE A 525 30.98 -24.97 10.51
N ASP A 526 31.96 -24.17 10.95
CA ASP A 526 32.00 -23.57 12.29
C ASP A 526 31.44 -22.13 12.35
N GLY A 527 30.86 -21.65 11.25
CA GLY A 527 30.38 -20.26 11.09
C GLY A 527 31.35 -19.38 10.30
N GLU A 528 32.63 -19.77 10.19
CA GLU A 528 33.64 -19.02 9.43
C GLU A 528 34.35 -19.90 8.40
N ALA A 529 34.69 -21.13 8.72
CA ALA A 529 35.43 -22.05 7.88
C ALA A 529 34.64 -23.34 7.64
N ALA A 530 34.61 -23.79 6.38
CA ALA A 530 34.20 -25.14 6.01
C ALA A 530 35.43 -26.05 5.99
N THR A 531 35.42 -27.14 6.74
CA THR A 531 36.48 -28.15 6.71
C THR A 531 35.93 -29.50 6.29
N ALA A 532 36.69 -30.27 5.52
CA ALA A 532 36.31 -31.63 5.13
C ALA A 532 37.55 -32.45 4.75
N TRP A 533 37.38 -33.76 4.66
CA TRP A 533 38.40 -34.70 4.20
C TRP A 533 38.21 -35.06 2.75
N VAL A 534 39.29 -34.99 1.96
CA VAL A 534 39.31 -35.41 0.55
C VAL A 534 40.55 -36.28 0.33
N GLU A 535 40.35 -37.51 -0.15
CA GLU A 535 41.45 -38.46 -0.42
C GLU A 535 42.38 -38.66 0.79
N GLY A 536 41.82 -38.67 2.00
CA GLY A 536 42.56 -38.86 3.25
C GLY A 536 43.34 -37.64 3.75
N LEU A 537 43.22 -36.48 3.10
CA LEU A 537 43.79 -35.21 3.54
C LEU A 537 42.71 -34.24 4.00
N ARG A 538 43.01 -33.49 5.07
CA ARG A 538 42.12 -32.44 5.58
C ARG A 538 42.32 -31.15 4.77
N TYR A 539 41.22 -30.55 4.36
CA TYR A 539 41.17 -29.26 3.69
C TYR A 539 40.25 -28.30 4.45
N SER A 540 40.53 -27.01 4.32
CA SER A 540 39.69 -25.94 4.84
C SER A 540 39.43 -24.85 3.79
N LEU A 541 38.23 -24.31 3.82
CA LEU A 541 37.78 -23.20 2.98
C LEU A 541 37.24 -22.12 3.91
N ARG A 542 37.89 -20.95 3.93
CA ARG A 542 37.51 -19.85 4.82
C ARG A 542 37.66 -18.48 4.17
N PRO A 543 36.97 -17.44 4.65
CA PRO A 543 37.19 -16.07 4.21
C PRO A 543 38.65 -15.64 4.35
N VAL A 544 39.14 -14.87 3.37
CA VAL A 544 40.47 -14.24 3.46
C VAL A 544 40.38 -13.08 4.43
N SER A 545 41.12 -13.18 5.54
CA SER A 545 41.25 -12.12 6.53
C SER A 545 42.31 -11.10 6.12
N ASN A 546 42.34 -9.94 6.80
CA ASN A 546 43.39 -8.94 6.61
C ASN A 546 44.76 -9.42 7.13
N ARG A 547 44.80 -10.49 7.94
CA ARG A 547 46.04 -11.05 8.50
C ARG A 547 46.70 -12.08 7.57
N ASP A 548 46.02 -12.47 6.49
CA ASP A 548 46.54 -13.44 5.54
C ASP A 548 47.56 -12.79 4.58
N PRO A 549 48.82 -13.26 4.52
CA PRO A 549 49.89 -12.65 3.75
C PRO A 549 49.82 -13.04 2.26
N VAL A 550 48.73 -12.72 1.58
CA VAL A 550 48.54 -13.05 0.15
C VAL A 550 48.40 -11.78 -0.70
N PRO A 551 49.47 -11.32 -1.37
CA PRO A 551 49.44 -10.11 -2.20
C PRO A 551 48.38 -10.13 -3.31
N ALA A 552 48.11 -11.32 -3.87
CA ALA A 552 47.09 -11.50 -4.91
C ALA A 552 45.67 -11.14 -4.43
N ALA A 553 45.39 -11.25 -3.13
CA ALA A 553 44.08 -10.92 -2.55
C ALA A 553 43.79 -9.41 -2.54
N ALA A 554 44.83 -8.55 -2.54
CA ALA A 554 44.64 -7.09 -2.52
C ALA A 554 43.93 -6.57 -3.77
N ARG A 555 44.30 -7.06 -4.96
CA ARG A 555 43.67 -6.65 -6.23
C ARG A 555 42.20 -7.08 -6.32
N LEU A 556 41.87 -8.25 -5.77
CA LEU A 556 40.51 -8.79 -5.79
C LEU A 556 39.62 -8.09 -4.75
N ARG A 557 40.15 -7.75 -3.56
CA ARG A 557 39.42 -6.91 -2.59
C ARG A 557 39.01 -5.56 -3.17
N ASN A 558 39.89 -4.93 -3.95
CA ASN A 558 39.58 -3.68 -4.66
C ASN A 558 38.48 -3.81 -5.74
N ARG A 559 38.07 -5.03 -6.10
CA ARG A 559 36.93 -5.29 -7.00
C ARG A 559 35.60 -5.45 -6.26
N GLY A 560 35.62 -5.50 -4.92
CA GLY A 560 34.45 -5.72 -4.09
C GLY A 560 34.01 -7.20 -4.06
N ASP A 561 34.93 -8.11 -4.36
CA ASP A 561 34.67 -9.55 -4.35
C ASP A 561 34.87 -10.10 -2.92
N TYR A 562 34.01 -11.04 -2.52
CA TYR A 562 34.16 -11.83 -1.30
C TYR A 562 35.14 -12.97 -1.53
N LEU A 563 36.24 -12.99 -0.81
CA LEU A 563 37.35 -13.92 -1.08
C LEU A 563 37.33 -15.10 -0.13
N LEU A 564 37.38 -16.31 -0.68
CA LEU A 564 37.59 -17.55 0.05
C LEU A 564 38.98 -18.11 -0.26
N MET A 565 39.65 -18.64 0.75
CA MET A 565 40.95 -19.31 0.63
C MET A 565 40.78 -20.81 0.85
N LEU A 566 41.20 -21.59 -0.13
CA LEU A 566 41.37 -23.03 0.02
C LEU A 566 42.74 -23.31 0.63
N ARG A 567 42.76 -24.05 1.73
CA ARG A 567 43.98 -24.54 2.38
C ARG A 567 43.94 -26.06 2.49
N GLY A 568 45.10 -26.69 2.46
CA GLY A 568 45.17 -28.15 2.56
C GLY A 568 46.52 -28.69 3.00
N GLY A 569 46.52 -29.98 3.34
CA GLY A 569 47.69 -30.70 3.84
C GLY A 569 47.92 -30.52 5.34
N ARG A 570 48.94 -31.19 5.88
CA ARG A 570 49.25 -31.19 7.33
C ARG A 570 49.60 -29.80 7.89
N ASP A 571 50.11 -28.91 7.05
CA ASP A 571 50.56 -27.56 7.44
C ASP A 571 49.51 -26.46 7.11
N GLU A 572 48.31 -26.82 6.64
CA GLU A 572 47.30 -25.87 6.13
C GLU A 572 47.86 -24.83 5.13
N ARG A 573 48.58 -25.29 4.10
CA ARG A 573 49.17 -24.35 3.12
C ARG A 573 48.08 -23.75 2.24
N PRO A 574 48.17 -22.46 1.87
CA PRO A 574 47.21 -21.84 0.97
C PRO A 574 47.41 -22.38 -0.45
N LEU A 575 46.36 -23.01 -1.01
CA LEU A 575 46.40 -23.68 -2.32
C LEU A 575 45.76 -22.82 -3.42
N GLY A 576 44.76 -22.01 -3.07
CA GLY A 576 44.07 -21.16 -4.03
C GLY A 576 43.12 -20.17 -3.37
N ILE A 577 42.76 -19.12 -4.12
CA ILE A 577 41.74 -18.14 -3.77
C ILE A 577 40.56 -18.24 -4.74
N LEU A 578 39.35 -18.23 -4.20
CA LEU A 578 38.12 -18.13 -4.95
C LEU A 578 37.47 -16.78 -4.64
N ALA A 579 37.29 -15.95 -5.66
CA ALA A 579 36.59 -14.69 -5.53
C ALA A 579 35.11 -14.90 -5.90
N LEU A 580 34.24 -14.77 -4.91
CA LEU A 580 32.80 -14.77 -5.06
C LEU A 580 32.31 -13.33 -5.20
N ARG A 581 31.28 -13.11 -6.01
CA ARG A 581 30.66 -11.79 -6.15
C ARG A 581 29.15 -11.90 -6.21
N PRO A 582 28.41 -10.86 -5.83
CA PRO A 582 26.95 -10.84 -5.96
C PRO A 582 26.53 -11.08 -7.41
N ARG A 583 25.61 -12.02 -7.63
CA ARG A 583 25.03 -12.26 -8.96
C ARG A 583 23.88 -11.30 -9.17
N LEU A 584 23.85 -10.61 -10.31
CA LEU A 584 22.73 -9.71 -10.63
C LEU A 584 21.43 -10.52 -10.76
N ALA A 585 20.36 -10.03 -10.15
CA ALA A 585 19.06 -10.66 -10.21
C ALA A 585 18.51 -10.67 -11.65
N PRO A 586 17.69 -11.67 -12.01
CA PRO A 586 16.94 -11.64 -13.26
C PRO A 586 16.12 -10.34 -13.36
N GLY A 587 16.17 -9.68 -14.52
CA GLY A 587 15.37 -8.48 -14.78
C GLY A 587 16.05 -7.14 -14.47
N VAL A 588 17.25 -7.09 -13.86
CA VAL A 588 18.00 -5.83 -13.66
C VAL A 588 18.17 -5.05 -14.97
N ALA A 589 18.65 -5.73 -16.02
CA ALA A 589 18.79 -5.13 -17.35
C ALA A 589 17.45 -4.67 -17.96
N ASN A 590 16.33 -5.31 -17.59
CA ASN A 590 15.01 -4.90 -18.05
C ASN A 590 14.55 -3.62 -17.33
N VAL A 591 14.82 -3.49 -16.02
CA VAL A 591 14.53 -2.28 -15.25
C VAL A 591 15.30 -1.10 -15.83
N VAL A 592 16.60 -1.25 -16.07
CA VAL A 592 17.44 -0.19 -16.65
C VAL A 592 16.93 0.22 -18.03
N ARG A 593 16.66 -0.75 -18.92
CA ARG A 593 16.12 -0.47 -20.26
C ARG A 593 14.74 0.18 -20.22
N ALA A 594 13.87 -0.22 -19.29
CA ALA A 594 12.55 0.39 -19.12
C ALA A 594 12.68 1.84 -18.62
N CYS A 595 13.58 2.10 -17.67
CA CYS A 595 13.88 3.44 -17.19
C CYS A 595 14.40 4.34 -18.32
N GLN A 596 15.41 3.87 -19.07
CA GLN A 596 15.97 4.59 -20.22
C GLN A 596 14.90 4.88 -21.29
N ARG A 597 14.08 3.89 -21.65
CA ARG A 597 13.01 4.04 -22.65
C ARG A 597 11.99 5.11 -22.27
N HIS A 598 11.69 5.23 -20.98
CA HIS A 598 10.67 6.15 -20.48
C HIS A 598 11.25 7.43 -19.85
N GLY A 599 12.56 7.65 -19.96
CA GLY A 599 13.22 8.84 -19.41
C GLY A 599 13.19 8.93 -17.88
N VAL A 600 13.14 7.80 -17.19
CA VAL A 600 13.21 7.71 -15.72
C VAL A 600 14.67 7.69 -15.30
N GLU A 601 15.09 8.62 -14.45
CA GLU A 601 16.42 8.57 -13.83
C GLU A 601 16.47 7.40 -12.85
N ILE A 602 17.51 6.57 -12.91
CA ILE A 602 17.70 5.44 -11.97
C ILE A 602 18.93 5.70 -11.10
N GLY A 603 18.85 5.37 -9.81
CA GLY A 603 19.97 5.50 -8.89
C GLY A 603 19.99 4.42 -7.82
N LEU A 604 21.19 3.97 -7.45
CA LEU A 604 21.43 3.02 -6.37
C LEU A 604 22.04 3.74 -5.17
N LEU A 605 21.48 3.57 -3.98
CA LEU A 605 22.09 4.10 -2.76
C LEU A 605 23.33 3.30 -2.36
N ALA A 606 24.40 4.01 -1.99
CA ALA A 606 25.62 3.40 -1.48
C ALA A 606 25.46 2.99 0.00
N VAL A 607 25.04 1.75 0.24
CA VAL A 607 24.90 1.17 1.59
C VAL A 607 25.78 -0.07 1.74
N GLY A 608 26.35 -0.27 2.94
CA GLY A 608 27.26 -1.39 3.24
C GLY A 608 28.68 -1.13 2.73
N ASP A 609 29.38 -2.18 2.30
CA ASP A 609 30.73 -2.03 1.72
C ASP A 609 30.71 -1.16 0.44
N PRO A 610 31.44 -0.03 0.41
CA PRO A 610 31.39 0.91 -0.70
C PRO A 610 32.02 0.37 -2.00
N VAL A 611 32.95 -0.59 -1.89
CA VAL A 611 33.62 -1.20 -3.05
C VAL A 611 32.69 -2.21 -3.70
N ALA A 612 32.02 -3.04 -2.90
CA ALA A 612 31.00 -3.99 -3.34
C ALA A 612 29.81 -3.27 -3.98
N ALA A 613 29.27 -2.24 -3.32
CA ALA A 613 28.17 -1.43 -3.85
C ALA A 613 28.52 -0.80 -5.19
N ARG A 614 29.73 -0.24 -5.34
CA ARG A 614 30.23 0.31 -6.61
C ARG A 614 30.40 -0.76 -7.68
N SER A 615 30.82 -1.97 -7.31
CA SER A 615 30.98 -3.08 -8.24
C SER A 615 29.63 -3.55 -8.79
N VAL A 616 28.62 -3.71 -7.93
CA VAL A 616 27.24 -4.03 -8.32
C VAL A 616 26.65 -2.93 -9.18
N ALA A 617 26.74 -1.66 -8.76
CA ALA A 617 26.26 -0.50 -9.52
C ALA A 617 26.79 -0.48 -10.96
N ARG A 618 28.11 -0.62 -11.11
CA ARG A 618 28.78 -0.62 -12.42
C ARG A 618 28.32 -1.78 -13.30
N ARG A 619 28.19 -2.99 -12.75
CA ARG A 619 27.73 -4.18 -13.50
C ARG A 619 26.26 -4.10 -13.87
N ALA A 620 25.45 -3.49 -13.01
CA ALA A 620 24.04 -3.23 -13.24
C ALA A 620 23.79 -2.05 -14.18
N GLU A 621 24.83 -1.27 -14.53
CA GLU A 621 24.72 -0.02 -15.29
C GLU A 621 23.82 1.02 -14.59
N VAL A 622 23.84 1.03 -13.26
CA VAL A 622 23.07 1.96 -12.43
C VAL A 622 24.02 2.96 -11.75
N PRO A 623 23.81 4.28 -11.89
CA PRO A 623 24.59 5.28 -11.16
C PRO A 623 24.49 5.09 -9.64
N LEU A 624 25.64 5.13 -8.97
CA LEU A 624 25.72 5.08 -7.51
C LEU A 624 25.55 6.49 -6.94
N ILE A 625 24.61 6.66 -6.02
CA ILE A 625 24.40 7.89 -5.27
C ILE A 625 25.20 7.78 -3.96
N ALA A 626 26.23 8.61 -3.84
CA ALA A 626 27.10 8.64 -2.67
C ALA A 626 26.49 9.48 -1.54
N GLY A 627 26.62 8.98 -0.30
CA GLY A 627 26.53 9.78 0.93
C GLY A 627 25.21 10.52 1.14
N GLY A 628 24.28 9.93 1.89
CA GLY A 628 23.06 10.59 2.36
C GLY A 628 22.07 9.58 2.92
N ASN A 629 21.25 9.99 3.89
CA ASN A 629 20.09 9.21 4.29
C ASN A 629 19.16 9.05 3.08
N ALA A 630 18.52 7.88 2.92
CA ALA A 630 17.55 7.65 1.86
C ALA A 630 16.47 8.74 1.79
N VAL A 631 16.05 9.25 2.95
CA VAL A 631 15.08 10.36 3.05
C VAL A 631 15.63 11.66 2.43
N ASP A 632 16.89 12.00 2.71
CA ASP A 632 17.52 13.23 2.19
C ASP A 632 17.66 13.16 0.66
N VAL A 633 18.02 11.99 0.14
CA VAL A 633 18.12 11.76 -1.32
C VAL A 633 16.74 11.90 -1.97
N VAL A 634 15.70 11.32 -1.38
CA VAL A 634 14.32 11.47 -1.87
C VAL A 634 13.92 12.95 -1.90
N ARG A 635 14.18 13.70 -0.82
CA ARG A 635 13.82 15.12 -0.71
C ARG A 635 14.56 15.99 -1.71
N GLY A 636 15.87 15.80 -1.86
CA GLY A 636 16.66 16.55 -2.85
C GLY A 636 16.15 16.34 -4.28
N LYS A 637 15.64 15.15 -4.61
CA LYS A 637 14.98 14.89 -5.91
C LYS A 637 13.58 15.51 -5.99
N GLN A 638 12.81 15.51 -4.90
CA GLN A 638 11.49 16.14 -4.85
C GLN A 638 11.54 17.66 -4.98
N GLU A 639 12.58 18.31 -4.44
CA GLU A 639 12.82 19.76 -4.59
C GLU A 639 12.99 20.17 -6.06
N GLY A 640 13.55 19.27 -6.89
CA GLY A 640 13.58 19.41 -8.35
C GLY A 640 12.24 19.20 -9.05
N GLY A 641 11.15 18.96 -8.31
CA GLY A 641 9.81 18.68 -8.82
C GLY A 641 9.60 17.25 -9.33
N ALA A 642 10.58 16.36 -9.18
CA ALA A 642 10.51 15.00 -9.68
C ALA A 642 9.56 14.12 -8.85
N LEU A 643 8.89 13.18 -9.52
CA LEU A 643 8.16 12.11 -8.85
C LEU A 643 9.14 10.99 -8.48
N VAL A 644 9.28 10.71 -7.19
CA VAL A 644 10.29 9.75 -6.69
C VAL A 644 9.64 8.43 -6.32
N ALA A 645 10.00 7.36 -7.02
CA ALA A 645 9.69 5.99 -6.61
C ALA A 645 10.89 5.40 -5.84
N PHE A 646 10.62 4.69 -4.75
CA PHE A 646 11.64 4.05 -3.92
C PHE A 646 11.40 2.54 -3.83
N VAL A 647 12.41 1.74 -4.15
CA VAL A 647 12.34 0.27 -4.15
C VAL A 647 13.21 -0.29 -3.03
N SER A 648 12.60 -1.08 -2.14
CA SER A 648 13.32 -1.76 -1.05
C SER A 648 12.71 -3.12 -0.71
N ASP A 649 13.49 -3.99 -0.07
CA ASP A 649 13.12 -5.32 0.38
C ASP A 649 13.07 -5.47 1.90
N ASN A 650 13.21 -4.37 2.65
CA ASN A 650 13.44 -4.42 4.10
C ASN A 650 12.69 -3.31 4.86
N ALA A 651 12.62 -3.50 6.18
CA ALA A 651 11.90 -2.63 7.11
C ALA A 651 12.52 -1.23 7.27
N ASP A 652 13.84 -1.12 7.15
CA ASP A 652 14.58 0.13 7.38
C ASP A 652 14.20 1.21 6.34
N ALA A 653 13.56 0.81 5.23
CA ALA A 653 12.99 1.71 4.25
C ALA A 653 11.71 2.42 4.69
N ALA A 654 11.15 2.16 5.88
CA ALA A 654 9.88 2.75 6.32
C ALA A 654 9.86 4.29 6.22
N ALA A 655 10.92 4.96 6.66
CA ALA A 655 11.05 6.41 6.55
C ALA A 655 11.13 6.89 5.08
N ALA A 656 11.89 6.19 4.23
CA ALA A 656 11.99 6.51 2.81
C ALA A 656 10.67 6.26 2.06
N PHE A 657 9.94 5.19 2.40
CA PHE A 657 8.60 4.89 1.88
C PHE A 657 7.58 5.92 2.32
N ALA A 658 7.70 6.48 3.52
CA ALA A 658 6.87 7.60 3.94
C ALA A 658 7.18 8.88 3.15
N ALA A 659 8.46 9.17 2.88
CA ALA A 659 8.88 10.38 2.17
C ALA A 659 8.63 10.36 0.65
N CYS A 660 8.75 9.21 -0.01
CA CYS A 660 8.67 9.11 -1.48
C CYS A 660 7.24 9.24 -2.02
N ASP A 661 7.09 9.33 -3.34
CA ASP A 661 5.78 9.46 -4.01
C ASP A 661 5.15 8.12 -4.37
N LEU A 662 5.97 7.08 -4.53
CA LEU A 662 5.55 5.71 -4.77
C LEU A 662 6.50 4.73 -4.09
N ALA A 663 6.02 4.07 -3.03
CA ALA A 663 6.78 3.07 -2.29
C ALA A 663 6.56 1.66 -2.88
N ILE A 664 7.64 1.02 -3.32
CA ILE A 664 7.62 -0.32 -3.91
C ILE A 664 8.40 -1.26 -2.99
N GLY A 665 7.68 -2.15 -2.32
CA GLY A 665 8.24 -3.22 -1.51
C GLY A 665 8.47 -4.48 -2.33
N LEU A 666 9.67 -5.05 -2.30
CA LEU A 666 9.92 -6.38 -2.85
C LEU A 666 9.65 -7.44 -1.78
N THR A 667 8.80 -8.42 -2.12
CA THR A 667 8.51 -9.56 -1.25
C THR A 667 8.49 -10.85 -2.08
N ASP A 668 9.14 -11.90 -1.58
CA ASP A 668 9.14 -13.23 -2.21
C ASP A 668 7.97 -14.10 -1.72
N GLY A 669 6.98 -13.49 -1.05
CA GLY A 669 5.79 -14.16 -0.51
C GLY A 669 6.03 -14.99 0.75
N ARG A 670 7.30 -15.16 1.18
CA ARG A 670 7.67 -15.99 2.34
C ARG A 670 7.72 -15.21 3.65
N GLY A 671 7.69 -13.88 3.59
CA GLY A 671 7.79 -13.01 4.73
C GLY A 671 6.96 -11.74 4.58
N HIS A 672 6.51 -11.20 5.71
CA HIS A 672 5.93 -9.86 5.74
C HIS A 672 7.01 -8.81 5.52
N LEU A 673 6.68 -7.77 4.74
CA LEU A 673 7.47 -6.54 4.72
C LEU A 673 6.92 -5.58 5.78
N PRO A 674 7.60 -5.38 6.92
CA PRO A 674 7.09 -4.55 8.01
C PRO A 674 7.40 -3.06 7.77
N ALA A 675 7.11 -2.59 6.55
CA ALA A 675 7.18 -1.19 6.15
C ALA A 675 5.97 -0.87 5.26
N ARG A 676 5.41 0.33 5.39
CA ARG A 676 4.22 0.74 4.64
C ARG A 676 4.57 1.05 3.18
N ALA A 677 4.51 0.02 2.34
CA ALA A 677 4.62 0.15 0.88
C ALA A 677 3.25 0.49 0.24
N ASP A 678 3.28 1.10 -0.95
CA ASP A 678 2.08 1.32 -1.77
C ASP A 678 1.81 0.11 -2.67
N LEU A 679 2.88 -0.49 -3.17
CA LEU A 679 2.90 -1.66 -4.05
C LEU A 679 3.84 -2.71 -3.47
N LEU A 680 3.39 -3.97 -3.45
CA LEU A 680 4.23 -5.13 -3.18
C LEU A 680 4.49 -5.86 -4.50
N ALA A 681 5.74 -5.85 -4.95
CA ALA A 681 6.17 -6.48 -6.17
C ALA A 681 6.90 -7.81 -5.86
N PRO A 682 6.59 -8.91 -6.57
CA PRO A 682 7.25 -10.19 -6.36
C PRO A 682 8.72 -10.21 -6.81
N ASP A 683 9.05 -9.44 -7.84
CA ASP A 683 10.38 -9.40 -8.45
C ASP A 683 10.63 -8.08 -9.21
N LEU A 684 11.83 -7.96 -9.80
CA LEU A 684 12.20 -6.81 -10.63
C LEU A 684 11.42 -6.75 -11.97
N GLY A 685 10.88 -7.87 -12.46
CA GLY A 685 10.00 -7.89 -13.63
C GLY A 685 8.67 -7.18 -13.35
N ALA A 686 8.13 -7.33 -12.15
CA ALA A 686 6.97 -6.59 -11.69
C ALA A 686 7.27 -5.09 -11.54
N VAL A 687 8.50 -4.71 -11.15
CA VAL A 687 8.95 -3.29 -11.16
C VAL A 687 8.94 -2.72 -12.58
N VAL A 688 9.39 -3.47 -13.58
CA VAL A 688 9.27 -3.08 -15.00
C VAL A 688 7.80 -2.85 -15.38
N ALA A 689 6.92 -3.77 -14.99
CA ALA A 689 5.48 -3.64 -15.28
C ALA A 689 4.85 -2.40 -14.62
N ILE A 690 5.31 -2.00 -13.43
CA ILE A 690 4.89 -0.75 -12.76
C ILE A 690 5.29 0.47 -13.60
N ILE A 691 6.53 0.53 -14.08
CA ILE A 691 7.03 1.64 -14.92
C ILE A 691 6.25 1.71 -16.23
N GLU A 692 6.09 0.58 -16.93
CA GLU A 692 5.33 0.52 -18.18
C GLU A 692 3.85 0.87 -17.99
N ALA A 693 3.26 0.46 -16.86
CA ALA A 693 1.88 0.81 -16.54
C ALA A 693 1.72 2.32 -16.30
N GLY A 694 2.66 2.93 -15.58
CA GLY A 694 2.74 4.37 -15.36
C GLY A 694 2.91 5.15 -16.67
N ALA A 695 3.79 4.71 -17.56
CA ALA A 695 3.99 5.35 -18.87
C ALA A 695 2.71 5.32 -19.71
N ARG A 696 2.06 4.16 -19.82
CA ARG A 696 0.79 4.03 -20.56
C ARG A 696 -0.35 4.84 -19.94
N ARG A 697 -0.34 5.00 -18.61
CA ARG A 697 -1.30 5.83 -17.88
C ARG A 697 -1.13 7.29 -18.24
N GLU A 698 0.10 7.79 -18.28
CA GLU A 698 0.38 9.17 -18.68
C GLU A 698 -0.01 9.44 -20.14
N THR A 699 0.27 8.50 -21.06
CA THR A 699 -0.20 8.58 -22.45
C THR A 699 -1.73 8.62 -22.54
N ALA A 700 -2.43 7.71 -21.85
CA ALA A 700 -3.90 7.67 -21.87
C ALA A 700 -4.52 8.96 -21.27
N ALA A 701 -3.95 9.49 -20.19
CA ALA A 701 -4.39 10.76 -19.61
C ALA A 701 -4.17 11.93 -20.57
N ARG A 702 -3.03 11.96 -21.28
CA ARG A 702 -2.76 12.97 -22.32
C ARG A 702 -3.75 12.87 -23.48
N ASP A 703 -4.04 11.67 -23.96
CA ASP A 703 -4.99 11.44 -25.05
C ASP A 703 -6.41 11.87 -24.64
N ALA A 704 -6.81 11.60 -23.39
CA ALA A 704 -8.07 12.07 -22.83
C ALA A 704 -8.17 13.60 -22.77
N VAL A 705 -7.09 14.28 -22.40
CA VAL A 705 -7.01 15.76 -22.43
C VAL A 705 -7.15 16.27 -23.86
N ALA A 706 -6.45 15.67 -24.84
CA ALA A 706 -6.53 16.07 -26.24
C ALA A 706 -7.94 15.90 -26.80
N LEU A 707 -8.57 14.75 -26.55
CA LEU A 707 -9.96 14.48 -26.95
C LEU A 707 -10.94 15.45 -26.29
N SER A 708 -10.76 15.74 -25.01
CA SER A 708 -11.60 16.71 -24.28
C SER A 708 -11.44 18.13 -24.84
N ALA A 709 -10.22 18.55 -25.17
CA ALA A 709 -9.96 19.86 -25.75
C ALA A 709 -10.62 20.00 -27.14
N VAL A 710 -10.49 18.97 -27.99
CA VAL A 710 -11.14 18.93 -29.32
C VAL A 710 -12.66 18.98 -29.17
N ALA A 711 -13.23 18.15 -28.29
CA ALA A 711 -14.68 18.10 -28.04
C ALA A 711 -15.21 19.46 -27.54
N ASN A 712 -14.49 20.10 -26.61
CA ASN A 712 -14.84 21.43 -26.11
C ASN A 712 -14.74 22.50 -27.19
N GLY A 713 -13.73 22.45 -28.07
CA GLY A 713 -13.61 23.36 -29.21
C GLY A 713 -14.77 23.23 -30.18
N VAL A 714 -15.15 22.00 -30.55
CA VAL A 714 -16.33 21.72 -31.39
C VAL A 714 -17.62 22.17 -30.69
N GLY A 715 -17.75 21.87 -29.40
CA GLY A 715 -18.90 22.26 -28.57
C GLY A 715 -19.07 23.78 -28.48
N ALA A 716 -17.98 24.54 -28.33
CA ALA A 716 -18.01 26.00 -28.33
C ALA A 716 -18.49 26.56 -29.67
N VAL A 717 -17.95 26.09 -30.80
CA VAL A 717 -18.36 26.54 -32.14
C VAL A 717 -19.83 26.20 -32.41
N TRP A 718 -20.28 25.00 -32.01
CA TRP A 718 -21.65 24.57 -32.20
C TRP A 718 -22.62 25.38 -31.32
N GLY A 719 -22.26 25.63 -30.06
CA GLY A 719 -23.05 26.46 -29.14
C GLY A 719 -23.27 27.88 -29.65
N LEU A 720 -22.23 28.51 -30.23
CA LEU A 720 -22.31 29.85 -30.82
C LEU A 720 -23.22 29.92 -32.05
N ARG A 721 -23.29 28.85 -32.87
CA ARG A 721 -24.10 28.80 -34.09
C ARG A 721 -25.60 28.65 -33.84
N GLY A 722 -26.03 28.43 -32.60
CA GLY A 722 -27.45 28.44 -32.22
C GLY A 722 -28.36 27.42 -32.92
N LYS A 723 -27.80 26.41 -33.61
CA LYS A 723 -28.58 25.36 -34.27
C LYS A 723 -29.20 24.42 -33.21
N PRO A 724 -30.47 24.01 -33.35
CA PRO A 724 -31.13 23.11 -32.38
C PRO A 724 -30.46 21.74 -32.47
N GLY A 725 -30.44 20.86 -31.48
CA GLY A 725 -30.89 20.81 -30.10
C GLY A 725 -30.65 19.35 -29.68
N VAL A 726 -30.15 19.11 -28.46
CA VAL A 726 -29.83 17.76 -27.94
C VAL A 726 -31.05 16.81 -27.95
N GLU A 727 -32.26 17.33 -28.22
CA GLU A 727 -33.49 16.57 -28.44
C GLU A 727 -33.49 15.67 -29.70
N SER A 728 -32.48 15.80 -30.57
CA SER A 728 -32.36 15.03 -31.83
C SER A 728 -31.12 14.12 -31.90
N ALA A 729 -30.36 13.98 -30.80
CA ALA A 729 -29.14 13.17 -30.72
C ALA A 729 -29.30 11.95 -29.80
#